data_AF-A0A093YZM4-F1
#
_entry.id   AF-A0A093YZM4-F1
#
_cell.length_a   1.000
_cell.length_b   1.000
_cell.length_c   1.000
_cell.angle_alpha   90.00
_cell.angle_beta   90.00
_cell.angle_gamma   90.00
#
_symmetry.space_group_name_H-M   'P 1'
#
loop_
_entity.id
_entity.type
_entity.pdbx_description
1 polymer ?
#
loop_
_entity_poly.entity_id
_entity_poly.type
_entity_poly.pdbx_seq_one_letter_code
_entity_poly.pdbx_strand_id
1 'polypeptide(L)'
;MAEEIFFQISLDRTHRGGAYQNGDSGKGFSKELGQFRDSLLKSCPQWPPAYNSSASPLPLVIPETLANHLDGLGNSLCRAVTDIVGRWWSDSTANFPQRMPLQPHQEEILRWIENEGRKTVPAFASCQGSWRPDFLFNAPEAISQSTTNSTLLENPQICEINARFMFNAFFGVAFTHEAYQKMGFESFGLKSPVEPSKIYAAFKETFDINNPIHLVKSSEPGLDIHLFEYYFRERCGLKVKFIKPEQLRLVPNTNWGFGPTLCCVVSTTEVASDDGEDINEWRLVSPKGEVLEKVHQVALELHQSELESLGIDMLKSLAPLCRNDLRTIYLVHDKRMLGIVLQELDSLVEKNILSKQEAETLRKGIAQTILAGSPELQNLIRCTQNGVGVKDNFVLKLTGSGKGVGIIFGTDISTEAWMEYLAQLSGPDISGAKYVIQRVARQPKFNVIVPSKSGKPIIEHNYVVGTFMMVDGKQLGNGCWRTGPGRICAISHGGSWTCSLVRHSNSTAPVLATESEIPRIAAHSLEDAKDIPHVSAIDTALQKYGIMAITLGFSDPDSSYLLNLVRSLQRNHGHGEPLRHSSARGWFWDVKPTPKSISAQHHARSETMNDFPWHTDCSYALEPPRFFGLHVLQADRCGGGTLSVVQLDKVLKFLSKESVEALSREEFRLKVPPEFEFENGIKSVTGQVLKPVGAGTELTKEMKCRYRADIIHPLTEKATSALEDLNKALAQARSNNSDICLNLSPEMIPNGTVLLMDNGRWLHARNSVKDPERHLRRIRWDAREF
;
A
#
# COMPACT_ATOMS: atom_id res chain seq x y z
N MET A 1 -3.29 -20.51 -17.21
CA MET A 1 -2.06 -20.68 -16.40
C MET A 1 -2.41 -21.53 -15.20
N ALA A 2 -1.47 -22.29 -14.62
CA ALA A 2 -1.72 -23.20 -13.49
C ALA A 2 -2.17 -22.42 -12.23
N GLU A 3 -2.78 -23.13 -11.27
CA GLU A 3 -3.48 -22.63 -10.06
C GLU A 3 -2.66 -21.77 -9.06
N GLU A 4 -1.39 -21.46 -9.35
CA GLU A 4 -0.53 -20.65 -8.48
C GLU A 4 -0.19 -19.31 -9.16
N ILE A 5 -0.66 -18.20 -8.59
CA ILE A 5 -0.26 -16.85 -8.98
C ILE A 5 0.98 -16.49 -8.17
N PHE A 6 2.06 -16.14 -8.86
CA PHE A 6 3.28 -15.68 -8.24
C PHE A 6 3.29 -14.14 -8.21
N PHE A 7 3.53 -13.56 -7.04
CA PHE A 7 3.75 -12.13 -6.85
C PHE A 7 4.96 -11.91 -5.95
N GLN A 8 5.59 -10.74 -6.02
CA GLN A 8 6.89 -10.51 -5.39
C GLN A 8 6.77 -10.46 -3.86
N ILE A 9 5.88 -9.60 -3.36
CA ILE A 9 5.51 -9.44 -1.94
C ILE A 9 4.04 -8.99 -1.94
N SER A 10 3.26 -9.38 -0.94
CA SER A 10 2.02 -8.69 -0.60
C SER A 10 2.19 -7.79 0.63
N LEU A 11 2.09 -6.48 0.42
CA LEU A 11 2.05 -5.49 1.51
C LEU A 11 0.65 -5.38 2.13
N ASP A 12 -0.37 -5.99 1.52
CA ASP A 12 -1.72 -6.06 2.10
C ASP A 12 -1.86 -7.12 3.20
N ARG A 13 -0.86 -8.00 3.36
CA ARG A 13 -0.83 -9.11 4.34
C ARG A 13 -1.99 -10.10 4.27
N THR A 14 -2.91 -9.92 3.32
CA THR A 14 -4.07 -10.80 3.09
C THR A 14 -3.72 -12.00 2.21
N HIS A 15 -2.53 -12.03 1.62
CA HIS A 15 -2.12 -13.08 0.69
C HIS A 15 -0.72 -13.65 0.93
N ARG A 16 -0.66 -15.00 1.00
CA ARG A 16 0.51 -15.81 0.68
C ARG A 16 0.38 -16.24 -0.78
N GLY A 17 0.95 -15.47 -1.70
CA GLY A 17 1.20 -15.97 -3.05
C GLY A 17 2.19 -17.11 -2.93
N GLY A 18 2.26 -17.98 -3.94
CA GLY A 18 3.39 -18.90 -4.03
C GLY A 18 4.66 -18.05 -4.07
N ALA A 19 5.34 -17.89 -2.93
CA ALA A 19 6.69 -17.38 -2.95
C ALA A 19 7.53 -18.53 -3.50
N TYR A 20 8.23 -18.32 -4.62
CA TYR A 20 9.26 -19.26 -5.07
C TYR A 20 10.13 -19.59 -3.86
N GLN A 21 10.28 -20.87 -3.52
CA GLN A 21 11.13 -21.31 -2.43
C GLN A 21 12.56 -21.50 -2.93
N ASN A 22 13.55 -21.18 -2.09
CA ASN A 22 14.95 -21.46 -2.41
C ASN A 22 15.13 -22.97 -2.59
N GLY A 23 15.40 -23.41 -3.83
CA GLY A 23 15.46 -24.83 -4.20
C GLY A 23 14.50 -25.23 -5.33
N ASP A 24 13.55 -24.37 -5.69
CA ASP A 24 12.65 -24.62 -6.83
C ASP A 24 13.41 -24.73 -8.16
N SER A 25 12.87 -25.54 -9.08
CA SER A 25 13.48 -25.77 -10.40
C SER A 25 13.67 -24.51 -11.25
N GLY A 26 13.02 -23.40 -10.87
CA GLY A 26 13.03 -22.11 -11.56
C GLY A 26 12.23 -22.09 -12.86
N LYS A 27 11.61 -23.21 -13.26
CA LYS A 27 10.87 -23.33 -14.54
C LYS A 27 9.64 -22.43 -14.61
N GLY A 28 8.88 -22.32 -13.51
CA GLY A 28 7.74 -21.40 -13.39
C GLY A 28 8.18 -19.95 -13.60
N PHE A 29 9.20 -19.53 -12.85
CA PHE A 29 9.70 -18.16 -12.89
C PHE A 29 10.24 -17.80 -14.28
N SER A 30 10.95 -18.74 -14.91
CA SER A 30 11.49 -18.58 -16.26
C SER A 30 10.38 -18.41 -17.29
N LYS A 31 9.26 -19.13 -17.14
CA LYS A 31 8.10 -19.01 -18.01
C LYS A 31 7.39 -17.66 -17.83
N GLU A 32 7.15 -17.24 -16.58
CA GLU A 32 6.53 -15.94 -16.28
C GLU A 32 7.40 -14.79 -16.76
N LEU A 33 8.71 -14.88 -16.53
CA LEU A 33 9.70 -13.91 -17.04
C LEU A 33 9.70 -13.85 -18.56
N GLY A 34 9.61 -15.01 -19.24
CA GLY A 34 9.47 -15.08 -20.69
C GLY A 34 8.20 -14.39 -21.18
N GLN A 35 7.05 -14.73 -20.61
CA GLN A 35 5.76 -14.13 -20.97
C GLN A 35 5.70 -12.62 -20.71
N PHE A 36 6.27 -12.16 -19.61
CA PHE A 36 6.37 -10.75 -19.26
C PHE A 36 7.22 -9.99 -20.30
N ARG A 37 8.41 -10.51 -20.62
CA ARG A 37 9.30 -9.93 -21.63
C ARG A 37 8.68 -9.94 -23.03
N ASP A 38 8.02 -11.03 -23.41
CA ASP A 38 7.32 -11.12 -24.70
C ASP A 38 6.18 -10.10 -24.79
N SER A 39 5.44 -9.90 -23.69
CA SER A 39 4.35 -8.93 -23.63
C SER A 39 4.87 -7.49 -23.73
N LEU A 40 5.99 -7.18 -23.06
CA LEU A 40 6.67 -5.89 -23.17
C LEU A 40 7.19 -5.64 -24.58
N LEU A 41 7.89 -6.60 -25.19
CA LEU A 41 8.43 -6.47 -26.55
C LEU A 41 7.33 -6.32 -27.62
N LYS A 42 6.15 -6.94 -27.41
CA LYS A 42 4.98 -6.70 -28.26
C LYS A 42 4.42 -5.29 -28.11
N SER A 43 4.47 -4.70 -26.92
CA SER A 43 4.04 -3.31 -26.69
C SER A 43 5.08 -2.29 -27.17
N CYS A 44 6.36 -2.59 -26.99
CA CYS A 44 7.49 -1.73 -27.34
C CYS A 44 8.66 -2.59 -27.83
N PRO A 45 8.80 -2.80 -29.15
CA PRO A 45 9.91 -3.58 -29.72
C PRO A 45 11.29 -3.01 -29.39
N GLN A 46 11.39 -1.70 -29.11
CA GLN A 46 12.62 -1.02 -28.71
C GLN A 46 12.86 -1.04 -27.19
N TRP A 47 12.24 -1.96 -26.46
CA TRP A 47 12.38 -2.06 -25.01
C TRP A 47 13.87 -2.17 -24.59
N PRO A 48 14.40 -1.23 -23.78
CA PRO A 48 15.82 -1.22 -23.45
C PRO A 48 16.27 -2.49 -22.72
N PRO A 49 17.36 -3.17 -23.16
CA PRO A 49 17.85 -4.38 -22.51
C PRO A 49 18.14 -4.23 -21.01
N ALA A 50 18.59 -3.05 -20.58
CA ALA A 50 18.85 -2.74 -19.18
C ALA A 50 17.59 -2.77 -18.29
N TYR A 51 16.39 -2.49 -18.85
CA TYR A 51 15.14 -2.71 -18.13
C TYR A 51 14.91 -4.20 -17.88
N ASN A 52 15.17 -5.06 -18.88
CA ASN A 52 14.95 -6.51 -18.79
C ASN A 52 15.88 -7.23 -17.80
N SER A 53 17.10 -6.74 -17.60
CA SER A 53 18.05 -7.35 -16.65
C SER A 53 17.66 -7.14 -15.18
N SER A 54 16.96 -6.04 -14.89
CA SER A 54 16.63 -5.64 -13.52
C SER A 54 15.13 -5.70 -13.20
N ALA A 55 14.27 -5.99 -14.19
CA ALA A 55 12.84 -6.13 -13.98
C ALA A 55 12.48 -7.48 -13.34
N SER A 56 11.63 -7.42 -12.33
CA SER A 56 10.89 -8.58 -11.84
C SER A 56 9.60 -8.74 -12.65
N PRO A 57 9.28 -9.96 -13.14
CA PRO A 57 8.00 -10.22 -13.80
C PRO A 57 6.84 -10.31 -12.79
N LEU A 58 7.16 -10.39 -11.50
CA LEU A 58 6.21 -10.56 -10.41
C LEU A 58 5.80 -9.18 -9.88
N PRO A 59 4.50 -8.82 -9.93
CA PRO A 59 4.04 -7.56 -9.39
C PRO A 59 4.14 -7.55 -7.86
N LEU A 60 4.23 -6.35 -7.28
CA LEU A 60 4.08 -6.14 -5.84
C LEU A 60 2.60 -5.86 -5.53
N VAL A 61 1.98 -6.55 -4.58
CA VAL A 61 0.57 -6.31 -4.23
C VAL A 61 0.50 -5.31 -3.08
N ILE A 62 -0.26 -4.22 -3.25
CA ILE A 62 -0.46 -3.19 -2.22
C ILE A 62 -1.95 -3.00 -1.90
N PRO A 63 -2.27 -2.52 -0.68
CA PRO A 63 -3.62 -2.07 -0.35
C PRO A 63 -4.09 -0.92 -1.25
N GLU A 64 -5.36 -0.93 -1.64
CA GLU A 64 -5.99 0.21 -2.34
C GLU A 64 -5.96 1.48 -1.46
N THR A 65 -6.04 1.33 -0.14
CA THR A 65 -5.90 2.44 0.82
C THR A 65 -4.52 3.11 0.76
N LEU A 66 -3.45 2.35 0.52
CA LEU A 66 -2.10 2.90 0.36
C LEU A 66 -2.00 3.69 -0.95
N ALA A 67 -2.55 3.17 -2.05
CA ALA A 67 -2.59 3.89 -3.32
C ALA A 67 -3.34 5.23 -3.18
N ASN A 68 -4.54 5.22 -2.58
CA ASN A 68 -5.32 6.43 -2.35
C ASN A 68 -4.61 7.42 -1.41
N HIS A 69 -3.89 6.92 -0.40
CA HIS A 69 -3.11 7.76 0.50
C HIS A 69 -1.95 8.46 -0.22
N LEU A 70 -1.23 7.75 -1.10
CA LEU A 70 -0.17 8.32 -1.92
C LEU A 70 -0.71 9.39 -2.89
N ASP A 71 -1.92 9.21 -3.43
CA ASP A 71 -2.57 10.22 -4.26
C ASP A 71 -2.91 11.49 -3.48
N GLY A 72 -3.47 11.35 -2.27
CA GLY A 72 -3.70 12.49 -1.37
C GLY A 72 -2.42 13.22 -0.98
N LEU A 73 -1.35 12.46 -0.72
CA LEU A 73 -0.03 13.00 -0.39
C LEU A 73 0.59 13.76 -1.57
N GLY A 74 0.52 13.21 -2.78
CA GLY A 74 1.00 13.85 -4.02
C GLY A 74 0.27 15.15 -4.32
N ASN A 75 -1.07 15.15 -4.22
CA ASN A 75 -1.88 16.36 -4.44
C ASN A 75 -1.55 17.47 -3.44
N SER A 76 -1.38 17.13 -2.16
CA SER A 76 -1.00 18.09 -1.12
C SER A 76 0.40 18.65 -1.36
N LEU A 77 1.35 17.80 -1.76
CA LEU A 77 2.73 18.21 -2.07
C LEU A 77 2.77 19.15 -3.27
N CYS A 78 2.02 18.83 -4.33
CA CYS A 78 1.90 19.67 -5.52
C CYS A 78 1.42 21.07 -5.15
N ARG A 79 0.33 21.20 -4.39
CA ARG A 79 -0.19 22.51 -3.96
C ARG A 79 0.83 23.30 -3.15
N ALA A 80 1.48 22.65 -2.18
CA ALA A 80 2.50 23.28 -1.35
C ALA A 80 3.68 23.81 -2.19
N VAL A 81 4.26 22.96 -3.05
CA VAL A 81 5.40 23.31 -3.90
C VAL A 81 5.02 24.38 -4.92
N THR A 82 3.81 24.31 -5.49
CA THR A 82 3.31 25.30 -6.45
C THR A 82 3.25 26.70 -5.85
N ASP A 83 2.71 26.82 -4.64
CA ASP A 83 2.65 28.09 -3.92
C ASP A 83 4.07 28.60 -3.58
N ILE A 84 4.90 27.75 -2.97
CA ILE A 84 6.27 28.09 -2.56
C ILE A 84 7.10 28.59 -3.75
N VAL A 85 7.08 27.88 -4.88
CA VAL A 85 7.80 28.28 -6.10
C VAL A 85 7.18 29.56 -6.69
N GLY A 86 5.85 29.69 -6.66
CA GLY A 86 5.14 30.86 -7.18
C GLY A 86 5.47 32.17 -6.47
N ARG A 87 5.83 32.11 -5.18
CA ARG A 87 6.23 33.27 -4.37
C ARG A 87 7.70 33.29 -3.97
N TRP A 88 8.53 32.47 -4.65
CA TRP A 88 9.93 32.22 -4.28
C TRP A 88 10.74 33.51 -4.05
N TRP A 89 10.54 34.52 -4.90
CA TRP A 89 11.26 35.78 -4.86
C TRP A 89 10.48 36.94 -4.21
N SER A 90 9.15 36.82 -4.11
CA SER A 90 8.27 37.91 -3.69
C SER A 90 7.92 37.87 -2.20
N ASP A 91 8.03 36.71 -1.55
CA ASP A 91 7.75 36.57 -0.12
C ASP A 91 8.99 36.91 0.74
N SER A 92 9.09 38.19 1.14
CA SER A 92 10.18 38.68 1.99
C SER A 92 10.17 38.08 3.41
N THR A 93 9.02 37.60 3.87
CA THR A 93 8.88 37.01 5.21
C THR A 93 9.41 35.58 5.21
N ALA A 94 9.03 34.77 4.22
CA ALA A 94 9.51 33.40 4.09
C ALA A 94 10.98 33.32 3.64
N ASN A 95 11.43 34.29 2.83
CA ASN A 95 12.81 34.51 2.40
C ASN A 95 13.51 33.23 1.92
N PHE A 96 12.86 32.52 0.99
CA PHE A 96 13.34 31.24 0.47
C PHE A 96 14.76 31.23 -0.07
N PRO A 97 15.24 32.26 -0.80
CA PRO A 97 16.61 32.28 -1.31
C PRO A 97 17.67 32.21 -0.21
N GLN A 98 17.39 32.74 0.98
CA GLN A 98 18.30 32.63 2.12
C GLN A 98 18.30 31.22 2.75
N ARG A 99 17.15 30.53 2.74
CA ARG A 99 17.02 29.17 3.32
C ARG A 99 17.50 28.08 2.37
N MET A 100 17.45 28.34 1.07
CA MET A 100 17.88 27.45 0.01
C MET A 100 18.67 28.22 -1.05
N PRO A 101 19.89 28.68 -0.71
CA PRO A 101 20.73 29.43 -1.64
C PRO A 101 21.06 28.58 -2.87
N LEU A 102 21.02 29.22 -4.03
CA LEU A 102 21.29 28.60 -5.32
C LEU A 102 22.69 28.98 -5.79
N GLN A 103 23.22 28.22 -6.75
CA GLN A 103 24.45 28.64 -7.41
C GLN A 103 24.20 29.92 -8.22
N PRO A 104 25.19 30.82 -8.35
CA PRO A 104 24.99 32.12 -9.00
C PRO A 104 24.32 32.05 -10.38
N HIS A 105 24.73 31.09 -11.22
CA HIS A 105 24.15 30.90 -12.55
C HIS A 105 22.67 30.43 -12.50
N GLN A 106 22.28 29.64 -11.50
CA GLN A 106 20.91 29.15 -11.31
C GLN A 106 20.03 30.30 -10.82
N GLU A 107 20.53 31.06 -9.86
CA GLU A 107 19.83 32.24 -9.36
C GLU A 107 19.64 33.27 -10.48
N GLU A 108 20.66 33.51 -11.31
CA GLU A 108 20.58 34.44 -12.44
C GLU A 108 19.45 34.05 -13.41
N ILE A 109 19.39 32.79 -13.85
CA ILE A 109 18.33 32.35 -14.78
C ILE A 109 16.96 32.38 -14.11
N LEU A 110 16.83 31.95 -12.86
CA LEU A 110 15.53 31.94 -12.17
C LEU A 110 15.02 33.35 -11.85
N ARG A 111 15.91 34.31 -11.55
CA ARG A 111 15.56 35.73 -11.42
C ARG A 111 15.18 36.33 -12.76
N TRP A 112 15.84 35.94 -13.85
CA TRP A 112 15.41 36.36 -15.19
C TRP A 112 14.00 35.86 -15.50
N ILE A 113 13.69 34.58 -15.21
CA ILE A 113 12.34 34.01 -15.38
C ILE A 113 11.29 34.81 -14.61
N GLU A 114 11.59 35.21 -13.37
CA GLU A 114 10.66 35.97 -12.53
C GLU A 114 10.41 37.40 -13.03
N ASN A 115 11.41 38.00 -13.68
CA ASN A 115 11.39 39.38 -14.15
C ASN A 115 11.09 39.46 -15.66
N GLU A 116 12.13 39.62 -16.49
CA GLU A 116 12.01 39.82 -17.93
C GLU A 116 11.37 38.61 -18.64
N GLY A 117 11.71 37.41 -18.21
CA GLY A 117 11.23 36.14 -18.76
C GLY A 117 9.77 35.84 -18.45
N ARG A 118 9.14 36.54 -17.50
CA ARG A 118 7.73 36.31 -17.11
C ARG A 118 6.74 36.46 -18.27
N LYS A 119 7.12 37.22 -19.32
CA LYS A 119 6.30 37.42 -20.53
C LYS A 119 6.33 36.24 -21.50
N THR A 120 7.35 35.39 -21.42
CA THR A 120 7.60 34.32 -22.39
C THR A 120 7.62 32.94 -21.76
N VAL A 121 8.08 32.81 -20.52
CA VAL A 121 8.05 31.57 -19.74
C VAL A 121 6.68 31.46 -19.05
N PRO A 122 5.95 30.34 -19.23
CA PRO A 122 4.66 30.14 -18.57
C PRO A 122 4.74 30.30 -17.05
N ALA A 123 3.62 30.63 -16.41
CA ALA A 123 3.53 30.61 -14.95
C ALA A 123 3.80 29.18 -14.45
N PHE A 124 4.51 29.05 -13.31
CA PHE A 124 4.89 27.74 -12.79
C PHE A 124 3.68 26.80 -12.62
N ALA A 125 2.56 27.32 -12.12
CA ALA A 125 1.32 26.57 -11.94
C ALA A 125 0.75 25.96 -13.24
N SER A 126 1.17 26.47 -14.41
CA SER A 126 0.74 25.97 -15.74
C SER A 126 1.80 25.14 -16.46
N CYS A 127 3.02 25.04 -15.90
CA CYS A 127 4.13 24.27 -16.46
C CYS A 127 5.01 23.81 -15.30
N GLN A 128 4.55 22.77 -14.60
CA GLN A 128 5.27 22.22 -13.45
C GLN A 128 6.25 21.12 -13.88
N GLY A 129 6.11 20.63 -15.11
CA GLY A 129 6.88 19.49 -15.60
C GLY A 129 6.48 18.21 -14.87
N SER A 130 7.41 17.29 -14.76
CA SER A 130 7.14 15.93 -14.28
C SER A 130 7.94 15.60 -13.03
N TRP A 131 7.27 15.13 -11.99
CA TRP A 131 7.89 14.80 -10.71
C TRP A 131 7.70 13.32 -10.39
N ARG A 132 8.76 12.69 -9.91
CA ARG A 132 8.71 11.36 -9.31
C ARG A 132 9.21 11.41 -7.88
N PRO A 133 8.33 11.64 -6.90
CA PRO A 133 8.65 11.48 -5.50
C PRO A 133 8.91 10.01 -5.15
N ASP A 134 10.00 9.78 -4.43
CA ASP A 134 10.38 8.45 -3.95
C ASP A 134 10.10 8.38 -2.43
N PHE A 135 9.49 7.29 -1.98
CA PHE A 135 9.06 7.12 -0.59
C PHE A 135 9.56 5.82 0.04
N LEU A 136 9.72 5.89 1.37
CA LEU A 136 10.16 4.81 2.24
C LEU A 136 9.11 4.56 3.32
N PHE A 137 9.20 3.44 4.03
CA PHE A 137 8.37 3.20 5.21
C PHE A 137 9.22 3.18 6.47
N ASN A 138 8.72 3.72 7.57
CA ASN A 138 9.31 3.44 8.88
C ASN A 138 8.72 2.19 9.48
N ALA A 139 9.57 1.35 10.07
CA ALA A 139 9.11 0.41 11.09
C ALA A 139 8.46 1.22 12.22
N PRO A 140 7.34 0.75 12.79
CA PRO A 140 6.82 1.33 14.02
C PRO A 140 7.96 1.40 15.03
N GLU A 141 8.27 2.60 15.53
CA GLU A 141 9.17 2.72 16.67
C GLU A 141 8.57 1.90 17.80
N ALA A 142 9.42 1.24 18.60
CA ALA A 142 9.00 0.64 19.85
C ALA A 142 8.58 1.77 20.82
N ILE A 143 7.42 2.36 20.55
CA ILE A 143 6.75 3.30 21.42
C ILE A 143 6.16 2.45 22.54
N SER A 144 6.57 2.83 23.75
CA SER A 144 5.96 2.48 25.04
C SER A 144 4.50 2.05 24.92
N GLN A 145 4.20 0.93 25.57
CA GLN A 145 2.87 0.39 25.92
C GLN A 145 1.72 1.43 25.92
N SER A 146 1.20 1.77 24.76
CA SER A 146 -0.16 2.28 24.56
C SER A 146 -0.45 2.37 23.07
N THR A 147 -1.50 1.65 22.66
CA THR A 147 -2.26 1.78 21.40
C THR A 147 -1.49 1.55 20.09
N THR A 148 -2.06 0.64 19.29
CA THR A 148 -1.73 0.28 17.89
C THR A 148 -0.55 -0.69 17.70
N ASN A 149 -0.82 -2.00 17.81
CA ASN A 149 -0.09 -3.02 17.05
C ASN A 149 -0.66 -3.14 15.62
N SER A 150 -0.85 -1.98 14.97
CA SER A 150 -0.89 -1.89 13.52
C SER A 150 0.52 -2.23 13.04
N THR A 151 0.66 -3.36 12.35
CA THR A 151 1.84 -3.61 11.55
C THR A 151 1.54 -3.36 10.07
N LEU A 152 0.51 -2.57 9.76
CA LEU A 152 0.37 -1.99 8.44
C LEU A 152 1.52 -0.99 8.24
N LEU A 153 2.12 -1.00 7.05
CA LEU A 153 3.06 0.03 6.62
C LEU A 153 2.26 1.30 6.30
N GLU A 154 1.71 1.97 7.32
CA GLU A 154 0.65 2.98 7.14
C GLU A 154 1.16 4.37 6.82
N ASN A 155 2.47 4.61 6.87
CA ASN A 155 2.99 5.95 6.75
C ASN A 155 4.17 6.03 5.79
N PRO A 156 3.91 6.05 4.46
CA PRO A 156 4.97 6.31 3.49
C PRO A 156 5.54 7.71 3.71
N GLN A 157 6.86 7.80 3.73
CA GLN A 157 7.59 9.06 3.86
C GLN A 157 8.37 9.36 2.60
N ILE A 158 8.01 10.44 1.91
CA ILE A 158 8.74 11.00 0.79
C ILE A 158 10.14 11.38 1.29
N CYS A 159 11.16 10.77 0.69
CA CYS A 159 12.55 10.99 1.06
C CYS A 159 13.33 11.80 0.02
N GLU A 160 12.82 11.92 -1.21
CA GLU A 160 13.32 12.81 -2.26
C GLU A 160 12.26 13.04 -3.37
N ILE A 161 12.42 14.11 -4.15
CA ILE A 161 11.64 14.38 -5.36
C ILE A 161 12.59 14.33 -6.57
N ASN A 162 12.39 13.36 -7.46
CA ASN A 162 13.12 13.29 -8.72
C ASN A 162 12.36 14.09 -9.79
N ALA A 163 12.85 15.28 -10.14
CA ALA A 163 12.19 16.14 -11.13
C ALA A 163 13.16 16.72 -12.19
N ARG A 164 14.46 16.38 -12.10
CA ARG A 164 15.47 16.82 -13.05
C ARG A 164 15.31 16.19 -14.43
N PHE A 165 15.05 14.88 -14.49
CA PHE A 165 14.88 14.16 -15.74
C PHE A 165 13.41 13.87 -15.97
N MET A 166 12.87 14.43 -17.04
CA MET A 166 11.42 14.50 -17.26
C MET A 166 10.75 13.11 -17.31
N PHE A 167 11.33 12.18 -18.03
CA PHE A 167 10.66 10.91 -18.33
C PHE A 167 10.86 9.83 -17.25
N ASN A 168 11.77 10.02 -16.30
CA ASN A 168 12.34 8.97 -15.45
C ASN A 168 11.32 7.97 -14.82
N ALA A 169 11.14 6.82 -15.48
CA ALA A 169 10.26 5.68 -15.14
C ALA A 169 8.78 5.80 -15.54
N PHE A 170 8.32 6.86 -16.20
CA PHE A 170 6.91 7.04 -16.55
C PHE A 170 6.44 6.06 -17.64
N PHE A 171 7.16 5.99 -18.76
CA PHE A 171 6.85 5.09 -19.89
C PHE A 171 7.19 3.64 -19.54
N GLY A 172 8.28 3.39 -18.82
CA GLY A 172 8.59 2.05 -18.31
C GLY A 172 7.45 1.48 -17.46
N VAL A 173 6.86 2.30 -16.57
CA VAL A 173 5.68 1.93 -15.79
C VAL A 173 4.45 1.75 -16.69
N ALA A 174 4.16 2.69 -17.58
CA ALA A 174 3.01 2.60 -18.49
C ALA A 174 3.00 1.30 -19.33
N PHE A 175 4.10 0.99 -20.00
CA PHE A 175 4.25 -0.24 -20.78
C PHE A 175 4.19 -1.51 -19.92
N THR A 176 4.70 -1.45 -18.69
CA THR A 176 4.61 -2.57 -17.74
C THR A 176 3.16 -2.86 -17.35
N HIS A 177 2.36 -1.82 -17.10
CA HIS A 177 0.96 -1.99 -16.80
C HIS A 177 0.13 -2.43 -18.01
N GLU A 178 0.48 -2.01 -19.24
CA GLU A 178 -0.09 -2.63 -20.46
C GLU A 178 0.21 -4.13 -20.53
N ALA A 179 1.44 -4.53 -20.19
CA ALA A 179 1.83 -5.94 -20.15
C ALA A 179 1.04 -6.70 -19.08
N TYR A 180 0.86 -6.13 -17.88
CA TYR A 180 0.03 -6.74 -16.82
C TYR A 180 -1.43 -6.92 -17.25
N GLN A 181 -2.02 -5.95 -17.95
CA GLN A 181 -3.37 -6.08 -18.51
C GLN A 181 -3.45 -7.27 -19.49
N LYS A 182 -2.46 -7.43 -20.38
CA LYS A 182 -2.38 -8.57 -21.32
C LYS A 182 -2.13 -9.91 -20.63
N MET A 183 -1.47 -9.91 -19.48
CA MET A 183 -1.21 -11.11 -18.67
C MET A 183 -2.45 -11.60 -17.91
N GLY A 184 -3.53 -10.81 -17.85
CA GLY A 184 -4.83 -11.24 -17.31
C GLY A 184 -4.91 -11.27 -15.79
N PHE A 185 -4.15 -10.43 -15.09
CA PHE A 185 -4.18 -10.37 -13.62
C PHE A 185 -5.56 -10.04 -13.03
N GLU A 186 -6.43 -9.40 -13.81
CA GLU A 186 -7.83 -9.09 -13.44
C GLU A 186 -8.66 -10.33 -13.14
N SER A 187 -8.37 -11.46 -13.81
CA SER A 187 -9.03 -12.74 -13.52
C SER A 187 -8.79 -13.23 -12.09
N PHE A 188 -7.79 -12.66 -11.41
CA PHE A 188 -7.43 -12.96 -10.03
C PHE A 188 -7.86 -11.85 -9.04
N GLY A 189 -8.71 -10.91 -9.46
CA GLY A 189 -9.17 -9.80 -8.62
C GLY A 189 -8.10 -8.72 -8.38
N LEU A 190 -7.01 -8.76 -9.14
CA LEU A 190 -5.96 -7.75 -9.11
C LEU A 190 -6.12 -6.79 -10.30
N LYS A 191 -6.15 -5.49 -10.01
CA LYS A 191 -6.19 -4.44 -11.03
C LYS A 191 -4.94 -3.58 -10.95
N SER A 192 -4.64 -2.94 -12.07
CA SER A 192 -3.63 -1.90 -12.10
C SER A 192 -4.11 -0.66 -11.32
N PRO A 193 -3.33 -0.12 -10.37
CA PRO A 193 -3.59 1.19 -9.77
C PRO A 193 -3.23 2.34 -10.71
N VAL A 194 -2.62 2.04 -11.87
CA VAL A 194 -2.18 3.00 -12.87
C VAL A 194 -2.95 2.75 -14.16
N GLU A 195 -3.39 3.83 -14.80
CA GLU A 195 -3.99 3.75 -16.13
C GLU A 195 -2.96 4.21 -17.17
N PRO A 196 -2.37 3.31 -18.00
CA PRO A 196 -1.33 3.70 -18.96
C PRO A 196 -1.76 4.84 -19.90
N SER A 197 -3.02 4.83 -20.32
CA SER A 197 -3.65 5.88 -21.15
C SER A 197 -3.51 7.27 -20.53
N LYS A 198 -3.65 7.41 -19.19
CA LYS A 198 -3.51 8.70 -18.49
C LYS A 198 -2.09 9.21 -18.51
N ILE A 199 -1.09 8.33 -18.41
CA ILE A 199 0.32 8.72 -18.51
C ILE A 199 0.61 9.25 -19.91
N TYR A 200 0.18 8.51 -20.94
CA TYR A 200 0.36 8.93 -22.32
C TYR A 200 -0.37 10.24 -22.63
N ALA A 201 -1.62 10.38 -22.15
CA ALA A 201 -2.40 11.61 -22.30
C ALA A 201 -1.72 12.80 -21.63
N ALA A 202 -1.21 12.63 -20.41
CA ALA A 202 -0.53 13.71 -19.69
C ALA A 202 0.68 14.25 -20.47
N PHE A 203 1.54 13.37 -21.00
CA PHE A 203 2.65 13.82 -21.84
C PHE A 203 2.18 14.40 -23.18
N LYS A 204 1.14 13.86 -23.80
CA LYS A 204 0.57 14.45 -25.03
C LYS A 204 0.03 15.85 -24.82
N GLU A 205 -0.57 16.12 -23.66
CA GLU A 205 -1.06 17.45 -23.29
C GLU A 205 0.09 18.44 -23.02
N THR A 206 1.24 17.97 -22.55
CA THR A 206 2.41 18.80 -22.29
C THR A 206 3.11 19.27 -23.58
N PHE A 207 3.05 18.52 -24.68
CA PHE A 207 3.68 18.87 -25.97
C PHE A 207 2.65 19.32 -27.01
N ASP A 208 3.05 20.22 -27.92
CA ASP A 208 2.24 20.54 -29.10
C ASP A 208 2.50 19.49 -30.17
N ILE A 209 1.49 18.67 -30.43
CA ILE A 209 1.53 17.59 -31.41
C ILE A 209 1.71 18.09 -32.86
N ASN A 210 1.58 19.38 -33.13
CA ASN A 210 1.78 19.94 -34.46
C ASN A 210 3.24 20.36 -34.73
N ASN A 211 4.10 20.30 -33.70
CA ASN A 211 5.48 20.76 -33.78
C ASN A 211 6.47 19.62 -33.45
N PRO A 212 7.68 19.61 -34.04
CA PRO A 212 8.72 18.66 -33.67
C PRO A 212 9.15 18.80 -32.20
N ILE A 213 9.46 17.67 -31.58
CA ILE A 213 9.97 17.59 -30.20
C ILE A 213 11.48 17.37 -30.22
N HIS A 214 12.24 18.30 -29.64
CA HIS A 214 13.70 18.20 -29.54
C HIS A 214 14.11 17.73 -28.13
N LEU A 215 14.70 16.55 -28.05
CA LEU A 215 15.20 15.92 -26.83
C LEU A 215 16.68 16.28 -26.64
N VAL A 216 16.96 17.25 -25.77
CA VAL A 216 18.35 17.68 -25.50
C VAL A 216 18.98 16.73 -24.49
N LYS A 217 19.97 15.96 -24.95
CA LYS A 217 20.58 14.86 -24.19
C LYS A 217 22.09 14.84 -24.37
N SER A 218 22.81 14.50 -23.29
CA SER A 218 24.26 14.34 -23.29
C SER A 218 24.68 13.07 -22.55
N SER A 219 25.25 13.18 -21.34
CA SER A 219 25.95 12.06 -20.68
C SER A 219 25.04 11.06 -19.95
N GLU A 220 23.84 11.46 -19.53
CA GLU A 220 22.91 10.53 -18.89
C GLU A 220 22.43 9.50 -19.92
N PRO A 221 22.51 8.18 -19.66
CA PRO A 221 22.01 7.17 -20.59
C PRO A 221 20.51 7.24 -20.81
N GLY A 222 19.73 7.50 -19.75
CA GLY A 222 18.28 7.72 -19.76
C GLY A 222 17.51 6.55 -20.37
N LEU A 223 16.93 5.64 -19.58
CA LEU A 223 16.20 4.50 -20.17
C LEU A 223 14.85 4.92 -20.74
N ASP A 224 14.17 5.85 -20.08
CA ASP A 224 12.77 6.19 -20.36
C ASP A 224 12.61 7.19 -21.51
N ILE A 225 13.63 8.00 -21.79
CA ILE A 225 13.62 8.94 -22.92
C ILE A 225 13.47 8.23 -24.27
N HIS A 226 14.06 7.04 -24.40
CA HIS A 226 13.96 6.23 -25.62
C HIS A 226 12.57 5.57 -25.74
N LEU A 227 11.95 5.25 -24.61
CA LEU A 227 10.58 4.75 -24.57
C LEU A 227 9.56 5.85 -24.92
N PHE A 228 9.81 7.07 -24.43
CA PHE A 228 9.06 8.27 -24.84
C PHE A 228 9.19 8.50 -26.34
N GLU A 229 10.42 8.52 -26.88
CA GLU A 229 10.69 8.71 -28.30
C GLU A 229 9.94 7.68 -29.14
N TYR A 230 10.07 6.39 -28.79
CA TYR A 230 9.39 5.31 -29.47
C TYR A 230 7.88 5.50 -29.46
N TYR A 231 7.28 5.79 -28.30
CA TYR A 231 5.83 5.98 -28.18
C TYR A 231 5.34 7.15 -29.05
N PHE A 232 6.00 8.30 -28.99
CA PHE A 232 5.58 9.48 -29.73
C PHE A 232 5.79 9.32 -31.24
N ARG A 233 6.89 8.72 -31.68
CA ARG A 233 7.14 8.47 -33.10
C ARG A 233 6.20 7.40 -33.66
N GLU A 234 6.11 6.24 -33.04
CA GLU A 234 5.43 5.07 -33.60
C GLU A 234 3.93 5.06 -33.33
N ARG A 235 3.50 5.49 -32.13
CA ARG A 235 2.08 5.46 -31.75
C ARG A 235 1.36 6.79 -31.94
N CYS A 236 2.10 7.88 -32.14
CA CYS A 236 1.50 9.21 -32.34
C CYS A 236 1.87 9.85 -33.68
N GLY A 237 2.82 9.28 -34.43
CA GLY A 237 3.26 9.83 -35.72
C GLY A 237 4.05 11.14 -35.58
N LEU A 238 4.62 11.42 -34.40
CA LEU A 238 5.27 12.69 -34.11
C LEU A 238 6.77 12.65 -34.42
N LYS A 239 7.29 13.75 -34.93
CA LYS A 239 8.73 13.92 -35.18
C LYS A 239 9.43 14.23 -33.85
N VAL A 240 10.16 13.26 -33.34
CA VAL A 240 10.97 13.38 -32.11
C VAL A 240 12.44 13.24 -32.48
N LYS A 241 13.28 14.14 -32.00
CA LYS A 241 14.70 14.19 -32.38
C LYS A 241 15.61 14.37 -31.17
N PHE A 242 16.60 13.49 -31.04
CA PHE A 242 17.70 13.70 -30.11
C PHE A 242 18.66 14.76 -30.62
N ILE A 243 19.01 15.71 -29.76
CA ILE A 243 20.02 16.74 -30.03
C ILE A 243 20.99 16.82 -28.85
N LYS A 244 22.27 17.06 -29.16
CA LYS A 244 23.29 17.33 -28.14
C LYS A 244 23.40 18.83 -27.84
N PRO A 245 23.87 19.21 -26.64
CA PRO A 245 24.18 20.60 -26.30
C PRO A 245 25.00 21.34 -27.37
N GLU A 246 26.00 20.68 -27.95
CA GLU A 246 26.93 21.30 -28.92
C GLU A 246 26.28 21.57 -30.28
N GLN A 247 25.10 21.00 -30.55
CA GLN A 247 24.33 21.25 -31.76
C GLN A 247 23.46 22.51 -31.66
N LEU A 248 23.27 23.08 -30.47
CA LEU A 248 22.45 24.28 -30.29
C LEU A 248 23.16 25.52 -30.83
N ARG A 249 22.39 26.42 -31.45
CA ARG A 249 22.84 27.72 -31.96
C ARG A 249 21.80 28.78 -31.60
N LEU A 250 22.27 29.97 -31.21
CA LEU A 250 21.43 31.16 -31.15
C LEU A 250 21.67 31.97 -32.42
N VAL A 251 20.61 32.14 -33.21
CA VAL A 251 20.65 32.91 -34.46
C VAL A 251 20.03 34.28 -34.19
N PRO A 252 20.79 35.38 -34.31
CA PRO A 252 20.22 36.72 -34.13
C PRO A 252 19.31 37.07 -35.32
N ASN A 253 18.16 37.70 -35.03
CA ASN A 253 17.26 38.34 -36.00
C ASN A 253 16.88 37.44 -37.20
N THR A 254 15.95 36.52 -36.97
CA THR A 254 15.30 35.74 -38.04
C THR A 254 14.01 36.42 -38.49
N ASN A 255 13.47 36.01 -39.64
CA ASN A 255 12.12 36.39 -40.08
C ASN A 255 11.00 35.75 -39.23
N TRP A 256 11.34 34.90 -38.25
CA TRP A 256 10.39 34.17 -37.40
C TRP A 256 10.02 34.88 -36.10
N GLY A 257 10.55 36.08 -35.85
CA GLY A 257 10.17 36.90 -34.69
C GLY A 257 11.27 37.85 -34.22
N PHE A 258 10.96 38.64 -33.19
CA PHE A 258 11.91 39.53 -32.54
C PHE A 258 12.74 38.78 -31.48
N GLY A 259 14.06 38.88 -31.56
CA GLY A 259 15.01 38.26 -30.62
C GLY A 259 15.82 37.10 -31.21
N PRO A 260 16.78 36.54 -30.45
CA PRO A 260 17.54 35.37 -30.88
C PRO A 260 16.63 34.15 -31.01
N THR A 261 16.71 33.46 -32.15
CA THR A 261 16.01 32.18 -32.37
C THR A 261 16.92 31.03 -31.96
N LEU A 262 16.37 30.11 -31.18
CA LEU A 262 17.03 28.85 -30.88
C LEU A 262 16.92 27.89 -32.07
N CYS A 263 18.06 27.46 -32.58
CA CYS A 263 18.14 26.47 -33.66
C CYS A 263 19.06 25.30 -33.26
N CYS A 264 18.94 24.18 -33.96
CA CYS A 264 19.87 23.07 -33.87
C CYS A 264 20.51 22.74 -35.23
N VAL A 265 21.77 22.28 -35.22
CA VAL A 265 22.47 21.82 -36.42
C VAL A 265 21.91 20.47 -36.85
N VAL A 266 21.54 20.34 -38.14
CA VAL A 266 21.02 19.10 -38.75
C VAL A 266 21.98 18.55 -39.80
N SER A 267 22.03 17.22 -39.95
CA SER A 267 22.93 16.60 -40.94
C SER A 267 22.38 16.72 -42.35
N THR A 268 23.25 16.87 -43.36
CA THR A 268 22.85 16.96 -44.78
C THR A 268 22.17 15.69 -45.29
N THR A 269 22.44 14.54 -44.68
CA THR A 269 21.75 13.27 -44.93
C THR A 269 20.30 13.25 -44.43
N GLU A 270 20.00 13.88 -43.29
CA GLU A 270 18.62 14.04 -42.79
C GLU A 270 17.80 15.04 -43.61
N VAL A 271 18.48 15.96 -44.32
CA VAL A 271 17.84 16.90 -45.24
C VAL A 271 17.36 16.20 -46.51
N ALA A 272 18.03 15.11 -46.94
CA ALA A 272 17.73 14.39 -48.17
C ALA A 272 16.68 13.27 -48.01
N SER A 273 16.28 12.91 -46.78
CA SER A 273 15.31 11.85 -46.49
C SER A 273 13.90 12.34 -46.19
N ASP A 274 13.67 13.66 -46.22
CA ASP A 274 12.49 14.33 -45.65
C ASP A 274 11.90 15.31 -46.71
N ASP A 275 11.36 14.75 -47.81
CA ASP A 275 10.85 15.47 -49.00
C ASP A 275 9.43 16.08 -48.79
N GLY A 276 9.24 16.85 -47.73
CA GLY A 276 8.02 17.65 -47.52
C GLY A 276 8.24 19.13 -47.85
N GLU A 277 7.41 19.72 -48.73
CA GLU A 277 7.51 21.14 -49.13
C GLU A 277 7.40 22.14 -47.95
N ASP A 278 6.74 21.76 -46.85
CA ASP A 278 6.54 22.60 -45.65
C ASP A 278 7.81 22.81 -44.78
N ILE A 279 8.88 22.03 -44.97
CA ILE A 279 10.05 21.99 -44.06
C ILE A 279 11.08 23.09 -44.40
N ASN A 280 11.04 23.63 -45.62
CA ASN A 280 11.95 24.69 -46.05
C ASN A 280 11.70 26.03 -45.33
N GLU A 281 10.53 26.25 -44.74
CA GLU A 281 10.20 27.50 -44.05
C GLU A 281 10.92 27.66 -42.70
N TRP A 282 11.33 26.55 -42.04
CA TRP A 282 11.92 26.54 -40.70
C TRP A 282 13.41 26.18 -40.67
N ARG A 283 14.05 26.17 -41.83
CA ARG A 283 15.49 25.89 -42.00
C ARG A 283 16.23 27.10 -42.55
N LEU A 284 17.47 27.28 -42.12
CA LEU A 284 18.37 28.30 -42.65
C LEU A 284 19.80 27.79 -42.70
N VAL A 285 20.61 28.36 -43.60
CA VAL A 285 22.03 28.04 -43.70
C VAL A 285 22.82 29.12 -42.97
N SER A 286 23.58 28.72 -41.97
CA SER A 286 24.45 29.64 -41.24
C SER A 286 25.58 30.17 -42.15
N PRO A 287 26.23 31.29 -41.80
CA PRO A 287 27.41 31.78 -42.54
C PRO A 287 28.57 30.78 -42.60
N LYS A 288 28.59 29.79 -41.71
CA LYS A 288 29.60 28.71 -41.68
C LYS A 288 29.20 27.50 -42.54
N GLY A 289 28.08 27.56 -43.26
CA GLY A 289 27.56 26.46 -44.07
C GLY A 289 26.80 25.40 -43.30
N GLU A 290 26.63 25.52 -41.97
CA GLU A 290 25.77 24.61 -41.19
C GLU A 290 24.30 24.80 -41.58
N VAL A 291 23.57 23.71 -41.82
CA VAL A 291 22.11 23.74 -41.94
C VAL A 291 21.50 23.74 -40.53
N LEU A 292 20.71 24.76 -40.25
CA LEU A 292 20.08 24.99 -38.95
C LEU A 292 18.57 24.80 -39.08
N GLU A 293 17.98 24.08 -38.13
CA GLU A 293 16.54 23.88 -37.99
C GLU A 293 16.06 24.59 -36.72
N LYS A 294 14.92 25.29 -36.80
CA LYS A 294 14.31 25.94 -35.64
C LYS A 294 13.95 24.90 -34.56
N VAL A 295 14.24 25.23 -33.30
CA VAL A 295 13.78 24.44 -32.15
C VAL A 295 12.42 24.96 -31.71
N HIS A 296 11.42 24.08 -31.67
CA HIS A 296 10.05 24.46 -31.33
C HIS A 296 9.72 24.15 -29.87
N GLN A 297 10.12 22.98 -29.40
CA GLN A 297 9.85 22.54 -28.04
C GLN A 297 10.96 21.61 -27.56
N VAL A 298 11.29 21.71 -26.27
CA VAL A 298 12.43 21.01 -25.69
C VAL A 298 12.03 20.18 -24.49
N ALA A 299 12.56 18.96 -24.42
CA ALA A 299 12.69 18.21 -23.17
C ALA A 299 14.18 18.05 -22.84
N LEU A 300 14.55 18.37 -21.60
CA LEU A 300 15.94 18.31 -21.13
C LEU A 300 16.22 16.99 -20.42
N GLU A 301 17.27 16.30 -20.83
CA GLU A 301 17.87 15.17 -20.10
C GLU A 301 19.37 15.41 -19.90
N LEU A 302 19.66 16.46 -19.12
CA LEU A 302 20.99 16.95 -18.84
C LEU A 302 21.30 16.94 -17.34
N HIS A 303 22.57 16.80 -17.00
CA HIS A 303 23.13 17.11 -15.69
C HIS A 303 23.13 18.62 -15.43
N GLN A 304 23.03 19.02 -14.17
CA GLN A 304 23.10 20.44 -13.81
C GLN A 304 24.38 21.10 -14.33
N SER A 305 25.52 20.40 -14.24
CA SER A 305 26.80 20.85 -14.81
C SER A 305 26.78 20.97 -16.34
N GLU A 306 25.94 20.19 -17.03
CA GLU A 306 25.77 20.29 -18.48
C GLU A 306 24.87 21.50 -18.82
N LEU A 307 23.81 21.75 -18.03
CA LEU A 307 23.00 22.97 -18.15
C LEU A 307 23.84 24.23 -17.90
N GLU A 308 24.71 24.18 -16.88
CA GLU A 308 25.68 25.24 -16.57
C GLU A 308 26.58 25.57 -17.76
N SER A 309 27.06 24.55 -18.47
CA SER A 309 27.96 24.71 -19.60
C SER A 309 27.33 25.38 -20.82
N LEU A 310 25.99 25.44 -20.91
CA LEU A 310 25.28 26.08 -22.02
C LEU A 310 25.42 27.62 -22.02
N GLY A 311 25.72 28.21 -20.86
CA GLY A 311 25.75 29.66 -20.69
C GLY A 311 24.36 30.29 -20.57
N ILE A 312 24.31 31.50 -20.00
CA ILE A 312 23.05 32.14 -19.59
C ILE A 312 22.12 32.47 -20.76
N ASP A 313 22.65 32.95 -21.90
CA ASP A 313 21.83 33.35 -23.05
C ASP A 313 21.12 32.15 -23.70
N MET A 314 21.80 31.00 -23.71
CA MET A 314 21.22 29.74 -24.18
C MET A 314 20.11 29.28 -23.25
N LEU A 315 20.33 29.32 -21.92
CA LEU A 315 19.32 28.97 -20.93
C LEU A 315 18.08 29.87 -21.01
N LYS A 316 18.27 31.19 -21.18
CA LYS A 316 17.18 32.16 -21.40
C LYS A 316 16.37 31.84 -22.66
N SER A 317 17.03 31.39 -23.72
CA SER A 317 16.36 31.00 -24.98
C SER A 317 15.68 29.63 -24.90
N LEU A 318 16.20 28.71 -24.08
CA LEU A 318 15.63 27.39 -23.83
C LEU A 318 14.42 27.44 -22.91
N ALA A 319 14.45 28.27 -21.85
CA ALA A 319 13.44 28.27 -20.80
C ALA A 319 11.98 28.40 -21.31
N PRO A 320 11.65 29.28 -22.29
CA PRO A 320 10.29 29.39 -22.82
C PRO A 320 9.84 28.16 -23.62
N LEU A 321 10.78 27.40 -24.19
CA LEU A 321 10.52 26.24 -25.05
C LEU A 321 10.54 24.92 -24.27
N CYS A 322 11.06 24.95 -23.04
CA CYS A 322 11.26 23.76 -22.23
C CYS A 322 9.96 23.30 -21.57
N ARG A 323 9.62 22.03 -21.74
CA ARG A 323 8.45 21.41 -21.09
C ARG A 323 8.73 20.88 -19.69
N ASN A 324 10.00 20.73 -19.31
CA ASN A 324 10.39 20.52 -17.92
C ASN A 324 10.98 21.81 -17.36
N ASP A 325 10.17 22.57 -16.61
CA ASP A 325 10.51 23.92 -16.18
C ASP A 325 11.86 24.00 -15.42
N LEU A 326 12.65 25.05 -15.66
CA LEU A 326 13.94 25.20 -14.98
C LEU A 326 13.76 25.38 -13.45
N ARG A 327 12.64 25.95 -12.98
CA ARG A 327 12.27 26.00 -11.56
C ARG A 327 12.04 24.60 -11.00
N THR A 328 11.49 23.68 -11.79
CA THR A 328 11.37 22.26 -11.41
C THR A 328 12.74 21.60 -11.24
N ILE A 329 13.65 21.84 -12.18
CA ILE A 329 15.00 21.26 -12.18
C ILE A 329 15.86 21.81 -11.04
N TYR A 330 15.82 23.11 -10.78
CA TYR A 330 16.70 23.77 -9.79
C TYR A 330 16.08 23.89 -8.39
N LEU A 331 14.76 24.01 -8.26
CA LEU A 331 14.09 24.16 -6.96
C LEU A 331 13.46 22.84 -6.50
N VAL A 332 12.54 22.28 -7.30
CA VAL A 332 11.70 21.14 -6.86
C VAL A 332 12.52 19.86 -6.68
N HIS A 333 13.49 19.62 -7.56
CA HIS A 333 14.40 18.48 -7.44
C HIS A 333 15.40 18.61 -6.29
N ASP A 334 15.65 19.81 -5.77
CA ASP A 334 16.59 20.01 -4.67
C ASP A 334 16.05 19.37 -3.39
N LYS A 335 16.88 18.55 -2.73
CA LYS A 335 16.49 17.84 -1.51
C LYS A 335 16.07 18.77 -0.38
N ARG A 336 16.55 20.03 -0.39
CA ARG A 336 16.17 21.08 0.56
C ARG A 336 14.70 21.49 0.41
N MET A 337 14.08 21.30 -0.75
CA MET A 337 12.67 21.61 -0.98
C MET A 337 11.75 20.92 0.04
N LEU A 338 12.04 19.66 0.40
CA LEU A 338 11.26 18.95 1.42
C LEU A 338 11.33 19.63 2.80
N GLY A 339 12.49 20.19 3.18
CA GLY A 339 12.64 20.96 4.41
C GLY A 339 11.92 22.31 4.34
N ILE A 340 11.93 22.97 3.18
CA ILE A 340 11.18 24.21 2.94
C ILE A 340 9.67 23.96 3.10
N VAL A 341 9.14 22.91 2.45
CA VAL A 341 7.73 22.53 2.57
C VAL A 341 7.34 22.30 4.03
N LEU A 342 8.14 21.53 4.79
CA LEU A 342 7.87 21.25 6.20
C LEU A 342 7.81 22.52 7.07
N GLN A 343 8.73 23.46 6.84
CA GLN A 343 8.76 24.74 7.57
C GLN A 343 7.62 25.68 7.16
N GLU A 344 7.07 25.56 5.95
CA GLU A 344 5.99 26.41 5.45
C GLU A 344 4.58 25.89 5.75
N LEU A 345 4.42 24.68 6.31
CA LEU A 345 3.09 24.05 6.48
C LEU A 345 2.07 24.94 7.20
N ASP A 346 2.47 25.60 8.28
CA ASP A 346 1.56 26.44 9.06
C ASP A 346 1.16 27.71 8.29
N SER A 347 2.12 28.36 7.61
CA SER A 347 1.89 29.49 6.71
C SER A 347 0.97 29.12 5.53
N LEU A 348 1.14 27.92 4.96
CA LEU A 348 0.29 27.41 3.89
C LEU A 348 -1.16 27.19 4.36
N VAL A 349 -1.36 26.79 5.62
CA VAL A 349 -2.69 26.69 6.22
C VAL A 349 -3.31 28.07 6.45
N GLU A 350 -2.53 29.01 7.00
CA GLU A 350 -3.00 30.40 7.22
C GLU A 350 -3.41 31.09 5.91
N LYS A 351 -2.68 30.81 4.82
CA LYS A 351 -2.99 31.31 3.47
C LYS A 351 -4.12 30.54 2.76
N ASN A 352 -4.72 29.53 3.39
CA ASN A 352 -5.73 28.63 2.81
C ASN A 352 -5.24 27.86 1.56
N ILE A 353 -3.92 27.70 1.40
CA ILE A 353 -3.33 26.88 0.34
C ILE A 353 -3.43 25.40 0.68
N LEU A 354 -3.41 25.04 1.96
CA LEU A 354 -3.65 23.69 2.48
C LEU A 354 -4.69 23.75 3.60
N SER A 355 -5.49 22.69 3.74
CA SER A 355 -6.24 22.46 4.97
C SER A 355 -5.31 21.97 6.09
N LYS A 356 -5.77 22.06 7.35
CA LYS A 356 -5.04 21.50 8.51
C LYS A 356 -4.75 20.01 8.33
N GLN A 357 -5.68 19.26 7.74
CA GLN A 357 -5.52 17.83 7.49
C GLN A 357 -4.47 17.53 6.41
N GLU A 358 -4.44 18.32 5.34
CA GLU A 358 -3.43 18.19 4.28
C GLU A 358 -2.04 18.56 4.80
N ALA A 359 -1.92 19.62 5.60
CA ALA A 359 -0.67 19.99 6.25
C ALA A 359 -0.16 18.87 7.19
N GLU A 360 -1.04 18.27 7.98
CA GLU A 360 -0.70 17.14 8.85
C GLU A 360 -0.32 15.88 8.04
N THR A 361 -0.98 15.66 6.90
CA THR A 361 -0.64 14.58 5.96
C THR A 361 0.79 14.76 5.42
N LEU A 362 1.16 15.98 5.00
CA LEU A 362 2.53 16.30 4.58
C LEU A 362 3.53 16.20 5.74
N ARG A 363 3.17 16.67 6.93
CA ARG A 363 4.04 16.63 8.13
C ARG A 363 4.46 15.20 8.48
N LYS A 364 3.54 14.25 8.32
CA LYS A 364 3.79 12.81 8.54
C LYS A 364 4.41 12.11 7.33
N GLY A 365 4.01 12.52 6.13
CA GLY A 365 4.36 11.91 4.86
C GLY A 365 5.63 12.44 4.19
N ILE A 366 6.31 13.44 4.75
CA ILE A 366 7.65 13.88 4.34
C ILE A 366 8.66 13.45 5.41
N ALA A 367 9.76 12.82 5.00
CA ALA A 367 10.84 12.49 5.91
C ALA A 367 11.40 13.79 6.52
N GLN A 368 11.50 13.86 7.85
CA GLN A 368 12.00 15.05 8.56
C GLN A 368 13.33 15.50 7.95
N THR A 369 13.34 16.72 7.41
CA THR A 369 14.45 17.26 6.63
C THR A 369 14.85 18.60 7.26
N ILE A 370 16.09 18.68 7.74
CA ILE A 370 16.67 19.82 8.47
C ILE A 370 17.58 20.59 7.52
N LEU A 371 17.32 21.90 7.40
CA LEU A 371 18.07 22.80 6.54
C LEU A 371 19.31 23.38 7.24
N ALA A 372 20.30 23.77 6.44
CA ALA A 372 21.44 24.56 6.92
C ALA A 372 20.95 25.89 7.54
N GLY A 373 21.63 26.36 8.58
CA GLY A 373 21.29 27.61 9.28
C GLY A 373 19.96 27.61 10.05
N SER A 374 19.22 26.49 10.08
CA SER A 374 17.88 26.43 10.66
C SER A 374 17.87 26.28 12.20
N PRO A 375 16.78 26.69 12.89
CA PRO A 375 16.62 26.42 14.33
C PRO A 375 16.67 24.92 14.67
N GLU A 376 16.16 24.05 13.79
CA GLU A 376 16.19 22.61 13.96
C GLU A 376 17.62 22.06 13.97
N LEU A 377 18.50 22.64 13.15
CA LEU A 377 19.94 22.31 13.15
C LEU A 377 20.60 22.72 14.47
N GLN A 378 20.29 23.91 14.99
CA GLN A 378 20.83 24.36 16.29
C GLN A 378 20.41 23.43 17.43
N ASN A 379 19.15 22.96 17.41
CA ASN A 379 18.69 21.97 18.38
C ASN A 379 19.44 20.64 18.24
N LEU A 380 19.67 20.17 17.01
CA LEU A 380 20.43 18.94 16.75
C LEU A 380 21.88 19.03 17.23
N ILE A 381 22.53 20.18 17.05
CA ILE A 381 23.88 20.46 17.58
C ILE A 381 23.89 20.35 19.10
N ARG A 382 22.96 21.05 19.77
CA ARG A 382 22.86 21.02 21.24
C ARG A 382 22.62 19.61 21.77
N CYS A 383 21.73 18.84 21.14
CA CYS A 383 21.49 17.44 21.53
C CYS A 383 22.75 16.58 21.38
N THR A 384 23.49 16.76 20.27
CA THR A 384 24.73 16.02 20.01
C THR A 384 25.83 16.40 21.02
N GLN A 385 26.01 17.68 21.32
CA GLN A 385 26.99 18.17 22.30
C GLN A 385 26.71 17.68 23.72
N ASN A 386 25.43 17.53 24.08
CA ASN A 386 25.02 17.01 25.39
C ASN A 386 25.16 15.48 25.52
N GLY A 387 25.79 14.81 24.54
CA GLY A 387 26.01 13.35 24.57
C GLY A 387 24.77 12.52 24.29
N VAL A 388 23.67 13.13 23.83
CA VAL A 388 22.50 12.37 23.35
C VAL A 388 22.90 11.78 22.00
N GLY A 389 23.05 10.45 21.92
CA GLY A 389 23.47 9.71 20.72
C GLY A 389 22.47 9.78 19.55
N VAL A 390 22.20 10.98 19.04
CA VAL A 390 21.18 11.24 18.03
C VAL A 390 21.67 11.06 16.59
N LYS A 391 22.99 11.11 16.35
CA LYS A 391 23.58 11.04 15.00
C LYS A 391 23.11 9.82 14.20
N ASP A 392 22.96 8.69 14.87
CA ASP A 392 22.57 7.41 14.25
C ASP A 392 21.13 7.40 13.72
N ASN A 393 20.33 8.40 14.09
CA ASN A 393 18.98 8.61 13.56
C ASN A 393 18.97 9.50 12.30
N PHE A 394 20.12 9.98 11.83
CA PHE A 394 20.20 10.92 10.72
C PHE A 394 21.16 10.47 9.61
N VAL A 395 20.90 11.02 8.44
CA VAL A 395 21.69 10.84 7.23
C VAL A 395 21.95 12.21 6.60
N LEU A 396 23.18 12.43 6.16
CA LEU A 396 23.55 13.57 5.33
C LEU A 396 23.36 13.18 3.86
N LYS A 397 22.64 14.02 3.11
CA LYS A 397 22.43 13.83 1.68
C LYS A 397 23.00 15.03 0.92
N LEU A 398 23.87 14.75 -0.05
CA LEU A 398 24.45 15.79 -0.91
C LEU A 398 23.35 16.49 -1.73
N THR A 399 23.34 17.82 -1.73
CA THR A 399 22.41 18.65 -2.52
C THR A 399 22.75 18.52 -4.01
N GLY A 400 21.74 18.38 -4.87
CA GLY A 400 21.93 18.26 -6.33
C GLY A 400 22.44 16.89 -6.84
N SER A 401 22.75 15.92 -5.98
CA SER A 401 23.13 14.56 -6.40
C SER A 401 21.91 13.66 -6.67
N GLY A 402 22.10 12.62 -7.48
CA GLY A 402 21.11 11.56 -7.69
C GLY A 402 21.67 10.17 -7.36
N LYS A 403 20.84 9.14 -7.48
CA LYS A 403 21.24 7.71 -7.40
C LYS A 403 21.94 7.32 -6.08
N GLY A 404 21.75 8.09 -5.00
CA GLY A 404 22.37 7.86 -3.69
C GLY A 404 23.82 8.29 -3.55
N VAL A 405 24.39 8.99 -4.54
CA VAL A 405 25.78 9.47 -4.49
C VAL A 405 25.96 10.51 -3.37
N GLY A 406 26.99 10.30 -2.54
CA GLY A 406 27.35 11.22 -1.45
C GLY A 406 26.47 11.12 -0.20
N ILE A 407 25.68 10.06 -0.05
CA ILE A 407 24.92 9.80 1.17
C ILE A 407 25.86 9.31 2.28
N ILE A 408 25.78 9.93 3.46
CA ILE A 408 26.56 9.56 4.65
C ILE A 408 25.60 9.29 5.80
N PHE A 409 25.55 8.05 6.31
CA PHE A 409 24.75 7.72 7.48
C PHE A 409 25.51 8.12 8.75
N GLY A 410 24.81 8.70 9.73
CA GLY A 410 25.44 9.05 10.99
C GLY A 410 26.04 7.84 11.71
N THR A 411 25.50 6.64 11.50
CA THR A 411 26.05 5.37 12.01
C THR A 411 27.45 5.04 11.47
N ASP A 412 27.82 5.60 10.32
CA ASP A 412 29.04 5.21 9.59
C ASP A 412 30.23 6.14 9.91
N ILE A 413 30.00 7.20 10.68
CA ILE A 413 31.00 8.21 11.03
C ILE A 413 31.07 8.46 12.53
N SER A 414 32.21 8.97 12.99
CA SER A 414 32.39 9.31 14.40
C SER A 414 31.57 10.55 14.79
N THR A 415 31.37 10.75 16.09
CA THR A 415 30.65 11.93 16.60
C THR A 415 31.41 13.22 16.27
N GLU A 416 32.74 13.18 16.27
CA GLU A 416 33.61 14.31 15.91
C GLU A 416 33.41 14.69 14.44
N ALA A 417 33.49 13.71 13.53
CA ALA A 417 33.23 13.93 12.10
C ALA A 417 31.80 14.43 11.86
N TRP A 418 30.81 13.88 12.58
CA TRP A 418 29.42 14.36 12.51
C TRP A 418 29.31 15.83 12.94
N MET A 419 29.96 16.21 14.04
CA MET A 419 29.99 17.59 14.52
C MET A 419 30.67 18.55 13.55
N GLU A 420 31.71 18.12 12.82
CA GLU A 420 32.33 18.93 11.76
C GLU A 420 31.32 19.27 10.65
N TYR A 421 30.52 18.30 10.21
CA TYR A 421 29.45 18.56 9.24
C TYR A 421 28.38 19.50 9.80
N LEU A 422 27.93 19.30 11.04
CA LEU A 422 26.93 20.20 11.66
C LEU A 422 27.44 21.64 11.80
N ALA A 423 28.72 21.80 12.16
CA ALA A 423 29.37 23.11 12.27
C ALA A 423 29.45 23.81 10.92
N GLN A 424 29.82 23.09 9.85
CA GLN A 424 29.83 23.63 8.48
C GLN A 424 28.43 24.09 8.05
N LEU A 425 27.38 23.32 8.37
CA LEU A 425 26.00 23.65 8.04
C LEU A 425 25.42 24.79 8.89
N SER A 426 26.10 25.16 9.99
CA SER A 426 25.73 26.28 10.87
C SER A 426 26.55 27.54 10.63
N GLY A 427 27.43 27.53 9.63
CA GLY A 427 28.22 28.69 9.27
C GLY A 427 27.34 29.90 8.90
N PRO A 428 27.86 31.13 9.05
CA PRO A 428 27.13 32.36 8.73
C PRO A 428 26.80 32.46 7.23
N ASP A 429 27.58 31.80 6.37
CA ASP A 429 27.32 31.69 4.94
C ASP A 429 26.98 30.23 4.60
N ILE A 430 25.70 29.99 4.29
CA ILE A 430 25.20 28.67 3.89
C ILE A 430 25.15 28.48 2.37
N SER A 431 25.62 29.45 1.57
CA SER A 431 25.67 29.31 0.10
C SER A 431 26.60 28.17 -0.36
N GLY A 432 27.61 27.86 0.45
CA GLY A 432 28.51 26.71 0.27
C GLY A 432 28.02 25.40 0.90
N ALA A 433 26.85 25.37 1.57
CA ALA A 433 26.34 24.18 2.23
C ALA A 433 25.96 23.11 1.20
N LYS A 434 26.68 21.98 1.24
CA LYS A 434 26.52 20.88 0.27
C LYS A 434 25.56 19.79 0.72
N TYR A 435 25.10 19.81 1.96
CA TYR A 435 24.33 18.72 2.54
C TYR A 435 23.02 19.20 3.14
N VAL A 436 22.01 18.34 3.04
CA VAL A 436 20.81 18.41 3.87
C VAL A 436 20.83 17.24 4.85
N ILE A 437 20.31 17.45 6.06
CA ILE A 437 20.19 16.40 7.06
C ILE A 437 18.76 15.86 6.99
N GLN A 438 18.61 14.55 6.91
CA GLN A 438 17.30 13.91 6.93
C GLN A 438 17.27 12.78 7.98
N ARG A 439 16.13 12.56 8.61
CA ARG A 439 15.95 11.43 9.51
C ARG A 439 16.04 10.11 8.73
N VAL A 440 16.76 9.15 9.27
CA VAL A 440 16.89 7.81 8.67
C VAL A 440 15.57 7.09 8.76
N ALA A 441 15.08 6.60 7.62
CA ALA A 441 13.94 5.71 7.62
C ALA A 441 14.36 4.31 8.08
N ARG A 442 13.81 3.83 9.19
CA ARG A 442 14.10 2.48 9.73
C ARG A 442 13.18 1.45 9.07
N GLN A 443 13.38 1.21 7.78
CA GLN A 443 12.48 0.34 7.01
C GLN A 443 12.60 -1.13 7.44
N PRO A 444 11.50 -1.91 7.45
CA PRO A 444 11.61 -3.36 7.47
C PRO A 444 12.18 -3.86 6.14
N LYS A 445 12.82 -5.03 6.20
CA LYS A 445 13.24 -5.79 5.03
C LYS A 445 12.17 -6.80 4.66
N PHE A 446 12.09 -7.10 3.38
CA PHE A 446 11.10 -7.99 2.80
C PHE A 446 11.78 -9.11 2.02
N ASN A 447 11.16 -10.29 2.03
CA ASN A 447 11.57 -11.40 1.17
C ASN A 447 11.13 -11.07 -0.25
N VAL A 448 12.07 -10.63 -1.09
CA VAL A 448 11.87 -10.32 -2.51
C VAL A 448 12.46 -11.42 -3.36
N ILE A 449 11.77 -11.77 -4.44
CA ILE A 449 12.35 -12.60 -5.49
C ILE A 449 13.10 -11.67 -6.46
N VAL A 450 14.38 -11.92 -6.66
CA VAL A 450 15.24 -11.16 -7.59
C VAL A 450 15.76 -12.05 -8.72
N PRO A 451 15.92 -11.52 -9.95
CA PRO A 451 16.56 -12.25 -11.03
C PRO A 451 18.04 -12.52 -10.70
N SER A 452 18.48 -13.78 -10.77
CA SER A 452 19.91 -14.09 -10.67
C SER A 452 20.59 -14.13 -12.03
N LYS A 453 21.92 -13.93 -12.05
CA LYS A 453 22.76 -14.13 -13.25
C LYS A 453 22.64 -15.55 -13.83
N SER A 454 22.22 -16.53 -13.03
CA SER A 454 22.01 -17.91 -13.46
C SER A 454 20.64 -18.17 -14.11
N GLY A 455 19.76 -17.16 -14.17
CA GLY A 455 18.39 -17.28 -14.67
C GLY A 455 17.40 -17.89 -13.66
N LYS A 456 17.88 -18.40 -12.51
CA LYS A 456 17.02 -18.91 -11.44
C LYS A 456 16.55 -17.78 -10.50
N PRO A 457 15.32 -17.83 -9.97
CA PRO A 457 14.89 -16.89 -8.92
C PRO A 457 15.71 -17.11 -7.65
N ILE A 458 16.10 -16.02 -6.99
CA ILE A 458 16.67 -16.06 -5.64
C ILE A 458 15.78 -15.23 -4.72
N ILE A 459 15.48 -15.75 -3.53
CA ILE A 459 14.85 -14.94 -2.48
C ILE A 459 15.94 -14.18 -1.74
N GLU A 460 15.83 -12.86 -1.73
CA GLU A 460 16.69 -11.97 -0.93
C GLU A 460 15.86 -11.22 0.13
N HIS A 461 16.50 -10.88 1.24
CA HIS A 461 15.87 -10.12 2.32
C HIS A 461 16.28 -8.65 2.23
N ASN A 462 15.56 -7.88 1.42
CA ASN A 462 15.96 -6.56 0.94
C ASN A 462 15.01 -5.45 1.37
N TYR A 463 15.49 -4.20 1.33
CA TYR A 463 14.63 -3.03 1.45
C TYR A 463 13.82 -2.82 0.17
N VAL A 464 12.70 -2.10 0.28
CA VAL A 464 11.82 -1.76 -0.82
C VAL A 464 11.55 -0.26 -0.79
N VAL A 465 11.64 0.39 -1.95
CA VAL A 465 11.41 1.82 -2.14
C VAL A 465 10.34 2.00 -3.21
N GLY A 466 9.24 2.66 -2.84
CA GLY A 466 8.18 3.00 -3.78
C GLY A 466 8.38 4.36 -4.41
N THR A 467 7.66 4.62 -5.50
CA THR A 467 7.58 5.93 -6.15
C THR A 467 6.15 6.20 -6.57
N PHE A 468 5.79 7.47 -6.77
CA PHE A 468 4.56 7.85 -7.47
C PHE A 468 4.86 8.95 -8.49
N MET A 469 3.94 9.18 -9.42
CA MET A 469 4.19 9.94 -10.64
C MET A 469 3.24 11.12 -10.76
N MET A 470 3.79 12.29 -11.11
CA MET A 470 3.01 13.51 -11.39
C MET A 470 3.50 14.19 -12.66
N VAL A 471 2.59 14.75 -13.45
CA VAL A 471 2.89 15.61 -14.61
C VAL A 471 1.96 16.82 -14.58
N ASP A 472 2.53 18.03 -14.65
CA ASP A 472 1.82 19.30 -14.64
C ASP A 472 0.74 19.38 -13.54
N GLY A 473 1.13 18.93 -12.34
CA GLY A 473 0.30 18.95 -11.13
C GLY A 473 -0.76 17.86 -11.05
N LYS A 474 -0.86 16.99 -12.05
CA LYS A 474 -1.77 15.83 -12.05
C LYS A 474 -1.04 14.59 -11.53
N GLN A 475 -1.60 13.97 -10.50
CA GLN A 475 -1.19 12.65 -10.02
C GLN A 475 -1.60 11.56 -11.03
N LEU A 476 -0.64 10.70 -11.41
CA LEU A 476 -0.81 9.64 -12.41
C LEU A 476 -0.76 8.22 -11.79
N GLY A 477 -0.73 8.14 -10.46
CA GLY A 477 -0.70 6.91 -9.68
C GLY A 477 0.72 6.45 -9.31
N ASN A 478 0.80 5.22 -8.82
CA ASN A 478 2.03 4.64 -8.30
C ASN A 478 3.04 4.34 -9.42
N GLY A 479 4.29 4.67 -9.19
CA GLY A 479 5.39 4.38 -10.11
C GLY A 479 5.99 3.01 -9.85
N CYS A 480 7.25 2.87 -10.25
CA CYS A 480 8.00 1.64 -9.99
C CYS A 480 8.39 1.50 -8.52
N TRP A 481 8.53 0.25 -8.10
CA TRP A 481 9.09 -0.18 -6.84
C TRP A 481 10.50 -0.68 -7.08
N ARG A 482 11.46 -0.31 -6.24
CA ARG A 482 12.85 -0.76 -6.33
C ARG A 482 13.25 -1.53 -5.07
N THR A 483 14.07 -2.55 -5.25
CA THR A 483 14.60 -3.35 -4.16
C THR A 483 16.10 -3.60 -4.34
N GLY A 484 16.84 -3.70 -3.25
CA GLY A 484 18.26 -4.04 -3.30
C GLY A 484 18.84 -4.41 -1.93
N PRO A 485 20.01 -5.06 -1.90
CA PRO A 485 20.61 -5.62 -0.68
C PRO A 485 21.16 -4.55 0.28
N GLY A 486 21.49 -3.36 -0.24
CA GLY A 486 22.01 -2.23 0.53
C GLY A 486 20.93 -1.26 1.01
N ARG A 487 21.29 -0.35 1.94
CA ARG A 487 20.43 0.75 2.42
C ARG A 487 19.99 1.73 1.31
N ILE A 488 20.67 1.69 0.16
CA ILE A 488 20.38 2.50 -1.04
C ILE A 488 19.89 1.56 -2.15
N CYS A 489 18.60 1.60 -2.47
CA CYS A 489 17.95 0.73 -3.46
C CYS A 489 17.95 1.34 -4.86
N ALA A 490 19.14 1.60 -5.42
CA ALA A 490 19.29 2.10 -6.78
C ALA A 490 19.54 0.95 -7.77
N ILE A 491 18.88 0.98 -8.93
CA ILE A 491 19.08 0.00 -10.01
C ILE A 491 20.55 -0.02 -10.47
N SER A 492 21.19 1.16 -10.52
CA SER A 492 22.61 1.31 -10.85
C SER A 492 23.58 0.65 -9.85
N HIS A 493 23.10 0.27 -8.66
CA HIS A 493 23.87 -0.41 -7.62
C HIS A 493 23.47 -1.90 -7.48
N GLY A 494 22.92 -2.50 -8.55
CA GLY A 494 22.51 -3.90 -8.57
C GLY A 494 21.10 -4.14 -8.01
N GLY A 495 20.29 -3.09 -7.84
CA GLY A 495 18.89 -3.22 -7.46
C GLY A 495 17.99 -3.76 -8.59
N SER A 496 16.87 -4.37 -8.20
CA SER A 496 15.80 -4.79 -9.10
C SER A 496 14.59 -3.86 -8.98
N TRP A 497 13.68 -3.90 -9.96
CA TRP A 497 12.45 -3.11 -9.94
C TRP A 497 11.21 -3.91 -10.38
N THR A 498 10.03 -3.46 -9.96
CA THR A 498 8.72 -4.00 -10.35
C THR A 498 7.65 -2.91 -10.35
N CYS A 499 6.43 -3.22 -10.79
CA CYS A 499 5.25 -2.37 -10.63
C CYS A 499 4.24 -3.02 -9.67
N SER A 500 3.34 -2.23 -9.10
CA SER A 500 2.34 -2.73 -8.14
C SER A 500 0.98 -3.03 -8.77
N LEU A 501 0.26 -4.00 -8.19
CA LEU A 501 -1.17 -4.20 -8.42
C LEU A 501 -1.95 -3.95 -7.11
N VAL A 502 -3.23 -3.58 -7.23
CA VAL A 502 -4.16 -3.44 -6.10
C VAL A 502 -5.30 -4.43 -6.24
N ARG A 503 -5.94 -4.80 -5.13
CA ARG A 503 -7.15 -5.62 -5.16
C ARG A 503 -8.37 -4.79 -5.53
N HIS A 504 -9.26 -5.32 -6.36
CA HIS A 504 -10.46 -4.63 -6.80
C HIS A 504 -11.55 -4.71 -5.71
N SER A 505 -11.91 -3.57 -5.11
CA SER A 505 -12.94 -3.44 -4.06
C SER A 505 -14.34 -3.95 -4.48
N ASN A 506 -14.67 -3.85 -5.77
CA ASN A 506 -15.95 -4.28 -6.35
C ASN A 506 -15.89 -5.62 -7.12
N SER A 507 -14.80 -6.42 -7.01
CA SER A 507 -14.75 -7.67 -7.77
C SER A 507 -15.61 -8.71 -7.06
N THR A 508 -16.77 -8.98 -7.64
CA THR A 508 -17.54 -10.22 -7.45
C THR A 508 -16.88 -11.43 -8.13
N ALA A 509 -15.71 -11.27 -8.76
CA ALA A 509 -14.78 -12.38 -8.96
C ALA A 509 -14.51 -13.00 -7.59
N PRO A 510 -14.46 -14.34 -7.47
CA PRO A 510 -14.49 -14.98 -6.18
C PRO A 510 -13.42 -14.34 -5.34
N VAL A 511 -13.85 -13.68 -4.26
CA VAL A 511 -13.08 -13.70 -3.04
C VAL A 511 -12.86 -15.19 -2.81
N LEU A 512 -11.78 -15.72 -3.39
CA LEU A 512 -10.88 -16.63 -2.73
C LEU A 512 -10.49 -15.85 -1.48
N ALA A 513 -11.45 -15.82 -0.55
CA ALA A 513 -11.19 -15.90 0.85
C ALA A 513 -10.27 -17.11 0.87
N THR A 514 -8.98 -16.83 1.03
CA THR A 514 -8.17 -17.74 1.80
C THR A 514 -9.05 -18.07 3.01
N GLU A 515 -9.21 -19.35 3.32
CA GLU A 515 -10.12 -19.84 4.36
C GLU A 515 -9.82 -19.26 5.77
N SER A 516 -8.98 -18.23 5.88
CA SER A 516 -8.41 -17.61 7.08
C SER A 516 -8.95 -16.20 7.40
N GLU A 517 -9.68 -15.53 6.51
CA GLU A 517 -10.29 -14.22 6.82
C GLU A 517 -11.81 -14.30 7.00
N ILE A 518 -12.29 -13.82 8.16
CA ILE A 518 -13.72 -13.69 8.45
C ILE A 518 -14.31 -12.58 7.56
N PRO A 519 -15.40 -12.85 6.81
CA PRO A 519 -16.04 -11.82 5.99
C PRO A 519 -16.58 -10.69 6.88
N ARG A 520 -16.49 -9.46 6.36
CA ARG A 520 -16.80 -8.22 7.10
C ARG A 520 -17.73 -7.29 6.33
N ILE A 521 -18.58 -6.57 7.06
CA ILE A 521 -19.39 -5.46 6.55
C ILE A 521 -19.51 -4.37 7.63
N ALA A 522 -19.73 -3.13 7.22
CA ALA A 522 -20.02 -2.03 8.14
C ALA A 522 -21.53 -1.75 8.18
N ALA A 523 -22.07 -1.43 9.34
CA ALA A 523 -23.39 -0.83 9.50
C ALA A 523 -23.22 0.59 10.03
N HIS A 524 -23.71 1.57 9.29
CA HIS A 524 -23.64 3.00 9.60
C HIS A 524 -24.84 3.46 10.43
N SER A 525 -25.95 2.71 10.43
CA SER A 525 -27.14 3.05 11.20
C SER A 525 -27.92 1.82 11.69
N LEU A 526 -28.88 2.04 12.60
CA LEU A 526 -29.85 1.01 13.01
C LEU A 526 -30.77 0.54 11.88
N GLU A 527 -31.00 1.39 10.86
CA GLU A 527 -31.88 1.07 9.74
C GLU A 527 -31.25 0.07 8.77
N ASP A 528 -29.92 -0.03 8.73
CA ASP A 528 -29.20 -1.01 7.92
C ASP A 528 -29.60 -2.45 8.30
N ALA A 529 -29.96 -2.69 9.57
CA ALA A 529 -30.49 -3.99 10.02
C ALA A 529 -31.83 -4.38 9.37
N LYS A 530 -32.51 -3.45 8.70
CA LYS A 530 -33.76 -3.66 7.96
C LYS A 530 -33.58 -3.49 6.45
N ASP A 531 -32.43 -2.98 6.01
CA ASP A 531 -32.10 -2.81 4.59
C ASP A 531 -31.91 -4.18 3.92
N ILE A 532 -32.67 -4.44 2.85
CA ILE A 532 -32.72 -5.76 2.23
C ILE A 532 -31.36 -6.16 1.61
N PRO A 533 -30.68 -5.32 0.81
CA PRO A 533 -29.34 -5.63 0.32
C PRO A 533 -28.33 -5.95 1.42
N HIS A 534 -28.31 -5.15 2.50
CA HIS A 534 -27.42 -5.36 3.64
C HIS A 534 -27.67 -6.69 4.35
N VAL A 535 -28.93 -6.99 4.66
CA VAL A 535 -29.34 -8.24 5.30
C VAL A 535 -29.05 -9.45 4.39
N SER A 536 -29.25 -9.30 3.08
CA SER A 536 -28.97 -10.35 2.08
C SER A 536 -27.48 -10.66 1.97
N ALA A 537 -26.63 -9.63 2.06
CA ALA A 537 -25.18 -9.83 2.07
C ALA A 537 -24.72 -10.61 3.32
N ILE A 538 -25.32 -10.31 4.48
CA ILE A 538 -25.05 -11.02 5.73
C ILE A 538 -25.51 -12.49 5.66
N ASP A 539 -26.72 -12.75 5.18
CA ASP A 539 -27.20 -14.13 4.97
C ASP A 539 -26.29 -14.89 4.00
N THR A 540 -25.97 -14.29 2.84
CA THR A 540 -25.08 -14.89 1.84
C THR A 540 -23.73 -15.27 2.46
N ALA A 541 -23.16 -14.40 3.30
CA ALA A 541 -21.91 -14.68 4.02
C ALA A 541 -22.06 -15.82 5.04
N LEU A 542 -23.17 -15.87 5.78
CA LEU A 542 -23.47 -16.95 6.71
C LEU A 542 -23.67 -18.29 6.01
N GLN A 543 -24.39 -18.34 4.89
CA GLN A 543 -24.57 -19.57 4.11
C GLN A 543 -23.22 -20.05 3.53
N LYS A 544 -22.43 -19.12 2.96
CA LYS A 544 -21.17 -19.46 2.29
C LYS A 544 -20.06 -19.82 3.29
N TYR A 545 -19.76 -18.93 4.23
CA TYR A 545 -18.61 -19.03 5.12
C TYR A 545 -18.95 -19.55 6.52
N GLY A 546 -20.22 -19.51 6.92
CA GLY A 546 -20.65 -19.91 8.27
C GLY A 546 -20.23 -18.94 9.37
N ILE A 547 -19.67 -17.77 9.04
CA ILE A 547 -19.25 -16.75 10.00
C ILE A 547 -19.28 -15.38 9.33
N MET A 548 -19.59 -14.32 10.07
CA MET A 548 -19.66 -12.94 9.58
C MET A 548 -19.39 -11.95 10.71
N ALA A 549 -18.53 -10.95 10.49
CA ALA A 549 -18.34 -9.85 11.44
C ALA A 549 -18.91 -8.54 10.89
N ILE A 550 -19.61 -7.80 11.72
CA ILE A 550 -20.29 -6.55 11.36
C ILE A 550 -19.76 -5.45 12.27
N THR A 551 -19.18 -4.39 11.70
CA THR A 551 -18.69 -3.24 12.46
C THR A 551 -19.77 -2.17 12.54
N LEU A 552 -20.21 -1.81 13.75
CA LEU A 552 -21.17 -0.73 13.96
C LEU A 552 -20.45 0.63 14.00
N GLY A 553 -20.80 1.52 13.08
CA GLY A 553 -20.35 2.91 13.04
C GLY A 553 -21.09 3.83 14.01
N PHE A 554 -21.91 3.27 14.90
CA PHE A 554 -22.76 3.97 15.86
C PHE A 554 -22.78 3.24 17.20
N SER A 555 -23.17 3.93 18.27
CA SER A 555 -23.32 3.34 19.60
C SER A 555 -24.63 2.54 19.71
N ASP A 556 -24.55 1.30 20.19
CA ASP A 556 -25.70 0.41 20.38
C ASP A 556 -25.63 -0.37 21.70
N PRO A 557 -25.68 0.29 22.87
CA PRO A 557 -25.53 -0.37 24.17
C PRO A 557 -26.60 -1.44 24.46
N ASP A 558 -27.75 -1.36 23.78
CA ASP A 558 -28.88 -2.26 23.95
C ASP A 558 -28.86 -3.46 22.99
N SER A 559 -27.89 -3.52 22.07
CA SER A 559 -27.85 -4.52 20.98
C SER A 559 -29.09 -4.51 20.08
N SER A 560 -29.70 -3.33 19.89
CA SER A 560 -30.88 -3.13 19.06
C SER A 560 -30.63 -3.49 17.59
N TYR A 561 -29.44 -3.20 17.07
CA TYR A 561 -29.05 -3.56 15.72
C TYR A 561 -29.09 -5.09 15.54
N LEU A 562 -28.44 -5.83 16.44
CA LEU A 562 -28.37 -7.29 16.38
C LEU A 562 -29.76 -7.93 16.47
N LEU A 563 -30.64 -7.42 17.35
CA LEU A 563 -32.01 -7.93 17.44
C LEU A 563 -32.81 -7.67 16.16
N ASN A 564 -32.71 -6.46 15.59
CA ASN A 564 -33.39 -6.11 14.35
C ASN A 564 -32.88 -6.95 13.18
N LEU A 565 -31.56 -7.19 13.11
CA LEU A 565 -30.94 -8.01 12.09
C LEU A 565 -31.46 -9.45 12.13
N VAL A 566 -31.53 -10.08 13.32
CA VAL A 566 -32.07 -11.45 13.46
C VAL A 566 -33.53 -11.51 13.02
N ARG A 567 -34.35 -10.51 13.39
CA ARG A 567 -35.74 -10.41 12.92
C ARG A 567 -35.84 -10.23 11.41
N SER A 568 -34.95 -9.47 10.79
CA SER A 568 -34.92 -9.29 9.33
C SER A 568 -34.46 -10.57 8.60
N LEU A 569 -33.47 -11.28 9.13
CA LEU A 569 -33.04 -12.58 8.62
C LEU A 569 -34.17 -13.61 8.68
N GLN A 570 -34.96 -13.61 9.75
CA GLN A 570 -36.17 -14.42 9.84
C GLN A 570 -37.17 -14.03 8.75
N ARG A 571 -37.50 -12.74 8.64
CA ARG A 571 -38.54 -12.24 7.75
C ARG A 571 -38.20 -12.43 6.27
N ASN A 572 -36.93 -12.30 5.90
CA ASN A 572 -36.49 -12.22 4.50
C ASN A 572 -35.69 -13.46 4.02
N HIS A 573 -35.08 -14.23 4.92
CA HIS A 573 -34.18 -15.35 4.57
C HIS A 573 -34.54 -16.69 5.25
N GLY A 574 -35.70 -16.77 5.92
CA GLY A 574 -36.22 -18.03 6.47
C GLY A 574 -35.42 -18.59 7.65
N HIS A 575 -34.70 -17.74 8.38
CA HIS A 575 -34.10 -18.12 9.67
C HIS A 575 -35.21 -18.33 10.71
N GLY A 576 -35.04 -19.27 11.65
CA GLY A 576 -35.97 -19.45 12.76
C GLY A 576 -35.88 -18.38 13.86
N GLU A 577 -36.80 -18.45 14.81
CA GLU A 577 -36.97 -17.47 15.90
C GLU A 577 -35.77 -17.39 16.86
N PRO A 578 -35.54 -16.23 17.52
CA PRO A 578 -34.60 -16.12 18.63
C PRO A 578 -34.98 -17.00 19.82
N LEU A 579 -33.98 -17.68 20.39
CA LEU A 579 -34.15 -18.57 21.52
C LEU A 579 -34.02 -17.82 22.85
N ARG A 580 -34.94 -18.08 23.76
CA ARG A 580 -34.83 -17.61 25.15
C ARG A 580 -33.74 -18.42 25.85
N HIS A 581 -32.88 -17.74 26.60
CA HIS A 581 -31.82 -18.41 27.36
C HIS A 581 -32.29 -18.95 28.71
N SER A 582 -33.39 -18.40 29.23
CA SER A 582 -34.19 -18.96 30.31
C SER A 582 -35.52 -18.23 30.40
N SER A 583 -36.45 -18.72 31.22
CA SER A 583 -37.72 -18.06 31.51
C SER A 583 -37.55 -16.64 32.09
N ALA A 584 -36.41 -16.34 32.71
CA ALA A 584 -36.14 -15.07 33.41
C ALA A 584 -35.23 -14.08 32.65
N ARG A 585 -34.49 -14.51 31.62
CA ARG A 585 -33.41 -13.70 31.00
C ARG A 585 -33.65 -13.26 29.54
N GLY A 586 -34.81 -13.57 28.96
CA GLY A 586 -35.15 -13.13 27.60
C GLY A 586 -34.23 -13.72 26.51
N TRP A 587 -34.07 -12.99 25.40
CA TRP A 587 -33.29 -13.45 24.24
C TRP A 587 -31.79 -13.17 24.33
N PHE A 588 -31.41 -12.14 25.08
CA PHE A 588 -30.02 -11.73 25.23
C PHE A 588 -29.40 -12.31 26.50
N TRP A 589 -28.14 -12.72 26.39
CA TRP A 589 -27.35 -13.21 27.52
C TRP A 589 -26.07 -12.43 27.66
N ASP A 590 -25.89 -11.76 28.79
CA ASP A 590 -24.65 -11.06 29.08
C ASP A 590 -23.54 -12.06 29.43
N VAL A 591 -22.50 -12.06 28.60
CA VAL A 591 -21.27 -12.82 28.78
C VAL A 591 -20.25 -11.85 29.39
N LYS A 592 -20.38 -11.64 30.71
CA LYS A 592 -19.53 -10.77 31.53
C LYS A 592 -19.06 -11.53 32.78
N PRO A 593 -17.80 -11.36 33.23
CA PRO A 593 -17.35 -11.90 34.51
C PRO A 593 -18.17 -11.37 35.69
N THR A 594 -18.76 -12.24 36.49
CA THR A 594 -19.46 -11.85 37.73
C THR A 594 -18.54 -11.97 38.96
N PRO A 595 -18.54 -10.98 39.88
CA PRO A 595 -17.75 -11.05 41.12
C PRO A 595 -18.14 -12.26 41.99
N LYS A 596 -17.14 -12.92 42.59
CA LYS A 596 -17.33 -14.10 43.46
C LYS A 596 -18.25 -13.86 44.68
N SER A 597 -18.53 -12.60 45.03
CA SER A 597 -19.39 -12.22 46.16
C SER A 597 -20.89 -12.40 45.91
N ILE A 598 -21.31 -12.68 44.66
CA ILE A 598 -22.71 -12.99 44.33
C ILE A 598 -22.81 -14.51 44.13
N SER A 599 -23.19 -15.21 45.20
CA SER A 599 -23.48 -16.64 45.19
C SER A 599 -24.79 -16.92 44.43
N ALA A 600 -24.80 -16.77 43.12
CA ALA A 600 -25.78 -17.47 42.29
C ALA A 600 -25.45 -18.96 42.39
N GLN A 601 -26.41 -19.80 42.79
CA GLN A 601 -26.21 -21.24 42.98
C GLN A 601 -25.81 -21.97 41.68
N HIS A 602 -25.90 -21.32 40.51
CA HIS A 602 -25.61 -21.88 39.20
C HIS A 602 -24.93 -20.83 38.30
N HIS A 603 -23.60 -20.87 38.21
CA HIS A 603 -22.80 -19.96 37.36
C HIS A 603 -22.53 -20.61 36.01
N ALA A 604 -22.97 -19.99 34.92
CA ALA A 604 -22.65 -20.49 33.59
C ALA A 604 -21.15 -20.31 33.32
N ARG A 605 -20.49 -21.27 32.68
CA ARG A 605 -19.04 -21.21 32.42
C ARG A 605 -18.61 -19.94 31.67
N SER A 606 -19.48 -19.41 30.81
CA SER A 606 -19.32 -18.14 30.09
C SER A 606 -19.25 -16.90 30.98
N GLU A 607 -19.81 -16.94 32.20
CA GLU A 607 -19.81 -15.85 33.19
C GLU A 607 -18.60 -15.95 34.15
N THR A 608 -17.77 -16.98 34.00
CA THR A 608 -16.54 -17.15 34.80
C THR A 608 -15.33 -16.51 34.12
N MET A 609 -14.27 -16.28 34.89
CA MET A 609 -12.96 -15.83 34.38
C MET A 609 -12.10 -16.97 33.80
N ASN A 610 -12.52 -18.23 33.95
CA ASN A 610 -11.72 -19.41 33.62
C ASN A 610 -11.65 -19.68 32.11
N ASP A 611 -10.70 -20.50 31.67
CA ASP A 611 -10.67 -21.00 30.30
C ASP A 611 -11.99 -21.70 29.91
N PHE A 612 -12.50 -21.38 28.71
CA PHE A 612 -13.62 -22.08 28.09
C PHE A 612 -13.09 -22.84 26.85
N PRO A 613 -12.93 -24.17 26.94
CA PRO A 613 -12.46 -25.00 25.84
C PRO A 613 -13.37 -24.97 24.61
N TRP A 614 -12.91 -25.62 23.53
CA TRP A 614 -13.70 -25.77 22.31
C TRP A 614 -15.09 -26.32 22.59
N HIS A 615 -16.10 -25.64 22.06
CA HIS A 615 -17.48 -26.06 22.15
C HIS A 615 -18.33 -25.48 21.01
N THR A 616 -19.53 -26.04 20.88
CA THR A 616 -20.68 -25.46 20.21
C THR A 616 -21.75 -25.13 21.25
N ASP A 617 -22.55 -24.11 21.00
CA ASP A 617 -23.62 -23.69 21.90
C ASP A 617 -24.75 -24.72 21.95
N CYS A 618 -25.28 -24.97 23.15
CA CYS A 618 -26.38 -25.93 23.40
C CYS A 618 -26.16 -27.32 22.78
N SER A 619 -24.92 -27.83 22.78
CA SER A 619 -24.60 -29.15 22.21
C SER A 619 -25.37 -30.33 22.82
N TYR A 620 -25.94 -30.16 24.01
CA TYR A 620 -26.79 -31.15 24.68
C TYR A 620 -28.27 -31.11 24.26
N ALA A 621 -28.71 -30.08 23.54
CA ALA A 621 -30.11 -29.93 23.15
C ALA A 621 -30.48 -30.89 22.02
N LEU A 622 -31.75 -31.30 21.98
CA LEU A 622 -32.32 -32.04 20.86
C LEU A 622 -32.29 -31.19 19.57
N GLU A 623 -32.66 -29.92 19.72
CA GLU A 623 -32.67 -28.92 18.65
C GLU A 623 -31.66 -27.80 18.97
N PRO A 624 -30.36 -28.00 18.76
CA PRO A 624 -29.38 -26.95 18.98
C PRO A 624 -29.63 -25.75 18.03
N PRO A 625 -29.30 -24.52 18.43
CA PRO A 625 -29.37 -23.36 17.55
C PRO A 625 -28.43 -23.57 16.37
N ARG A 626 -28.91 -23.29 15.16
CA ARG A 626 -28.06 -23.25 13.97
C ARG A 626 -27.09 -22.09 14.03
N PHE A 627 -27.51 -20.94 14.54
CA PHE A 627 -26.67 -19.74 14.59
C PHE A 627 -26.64 -19.10 15.98
N PHE A 628 -25.54 -18.41 16.27
CA PHE A 628 -25.46 -17.50 17.39
C PHE A 628 -24.70 -16.23 17.03
N GLY A 629 -24.93 -15.18 17.81
CA GLY A 629 -24.36 -13.86 17.63
C GLY A 629 -23.75 -13.33 18.92
N LEU A 630 -22.64 -12.61 18.81
CA LEU A 630 -21.96 -11.93 19.91
C LEU A 630 -21.79 -10.45 19.56
N HIS A 631 -22.39 -9.57 20.35
CA HIS A 631 -22.13 -8.14 20.30
C HIS A 631 -21.05 -7.78 21.33
N VAL A 632 -19.94 -7.20 20.86
CA VAL A 632 -18.85 -6.69 21.70
C VAL A 632 -19.21 -5.32 22.26
N LEU A 633 -19.75 -5.30 23.48
CA LEU A 633 -20.04 -4.06 24.20
C LEU A 633 -18.78 -3.48 24.85
N GLN A 634 -17.94 -4.36 25.41
CA GLN A 634 -16.64 -4.03 25.95
C GLN A 634 -15.65 -5.17 25.65
N ALA A 635 -14.71 -4.93 24.74
CA ALA A 635 -13.60 -5.82 24.44
C ALA A 635 -12.64 -5.91 25.64
N ASP A 636 -11.89 -7.02 25.71
CA ASP A 636 -10.87 -7.23 26.75
C ASP A 636 -9.72 -6.23 26.58
N ARG A 637 -9.31 -5.58 27.67
CA ARG A 637 -8.19 -4.62 27.70
C ARG A 637 -6.94 -5.14 28.40
N CYS A 638 -6.97 -6.37 28.91
CA CYS A 638 -5.95 -6.93 29.81
C CYS A 638 -5.22 -8.15 29.23
N GLY A 639 -5.39 -8.44 27.95
CA GLY A 639 -4.72 -9.55 27.26
C GLY A 639 -5.24 -10.93 27.69
N GLY A 640 -6.54 -11.04 27.96
CA GLY A 640 -7.27 -12.28 28.22
C GLY A 640 -8.57 -12.33 27.42
N GLY A 641 -9.42 -13.33 27.67
CA GLY A 641 -10.74 -13.45 27.05
C GLY A 641 -10.77 -13.49 25.51
N THR A 642 -9.65 -13.82 24.86
CA THR A 642 -9.54 -13.94 23.40
C THR A 642 -10.50 -15.03 22.92
N LEU A 643 -11.34 -14.70 21.95
CA LEU A 643 -12.25 -15.65 21.32
C LEU A 643 -11.51 -16.37 20.19
N SER A 644 -11.30 -17.67 20.31
CA SER A 644 -10.72 -18.50 19.26
C SER A 644 -11.84 -19.21 18.50
N VAL A 645 -11.75 -19.28 17.17
CA VAL A 645 -12.70 -20.00 16.32
C VAL A 645 -11.98 -20.93 15.34
N VAL A 646 -12.57 -22.09 15.05
CA VAL A 646 -12.03 -23.07 14.09
C VAL A 646 -13.16 -23.67 13.26
N GLN A 647 -12.94 -23.79 11.95
CA GLN A 647 -13.91 -24.39 11.03
C GLN A 647 -13.84 -25.91 11.12
N LEU A 648 -15.00 -26.57 11.25
CA LEU A 648 -15.09 -28.02 11.43
C LEU A 648 -14.41 -28.79 10.30
N ASP A 649 -14.68 -28.44 9.03
CA ASP A 649 -14.11 -29.14 7.87
C ASP A 649 -12.57 -29.16 7.89
N LYS A 650 -11.93 -28.12 8.44
CA LYS A 650 -10.47 -28.09 8.59
C LYS A 650 -10.00 -29.04 9.68
N VAL A 651 -10.75 -29.16 10.77
CA VAL A 651 -10.47 -30.13 11.85
C VAL A 651 -10.64 -31.56 11.33
N LEU A 652 -11.68 -31.82 10.54
CA LEU A 652 -11.97 -33.16 10.01
C LEU A 652 -10.86 -33.72 9.11
N LYS A 653 -10.04 -32.87 8.48
CA LYS A 653 -8.85 -33.28 7.70
C LYS A 653 -7.79 -34.01 8.55
N PHE A 654 -7.83 -33.87 9.87
CA PHE A 654 -6.92 -34.55 10.80
C PHE A 654 -7.48 -35.88 11.34
N LEU A 655 -8.72 -36.24 11.00
CA LEU A 655 -9.34 -37.50 11.41
C LEU A 655 -9.29 -38.53 10.28
N SER A 656 -9.23 -39.81 10.67
CA SER A 656 -9.43 -40.92 9.75
C SER A 656 -10.89 -41.02 9.32
N LYS A 657 -11.15 -41.67 8.19
CA LYS A 657 -12.51 -41.91 7.69
C LYS A 657 -13.32 -42.73 8.70
N GLU A 658 -12.68 -43.71 9.34
CA GLU A 658 -13.29 -44.56 10.35
C GLU A 658 -13.71 -43.77 11.59
N SER A 659 -12.88 -42.82 12.04
CA SER A 659 -13.22 -41.96 13.18
C SER A 659 -14.37 -41.02 12.83
N VAL A 660 -14.40 -40.47 11.61
CA VAL A 660 -15.54 -39.64 11.14
C VAL A 660 -16.84 -40.44 11.05
N GLU A 661 -16.78 -41.67 10.53
CA GLU A 661 -17.93 -42.59 10.48
C GLU A 661 -18.44 -42.95 11.88
N ALA A 662 -17.53 -43.26 12.82
CA ALA A 662 -17.90 -43.56 14.21
C ALA A 662 -18.54 -42.36 14.92
N LEU A 663 -18.00 -41.15 14.73
CA LEU A 663 -18.56 -39.90 15.26
C LEU A 663 -19.94 -39.56 14.68
N SER A 664 -20.29 -40.12 13.52
CA SER A 664 -21.56 -39.91 12.84
C SER A 664 -22.66 -40.91 13.24
N ARG A 665 -22.36 -41.88 14.11
CA ARG A 665 -23.33 -42.86 14.63
C ARG A 665 -23.98 -42.37 15.91
N GLU A 666 -25.17 -42.88 16.22
CA GLU A 666 -25.91 -42.60 17.46
C GLU A 666 -25.33 -43.32 18.69
N GLU A 667 -24.02 -43.21 18.90
CA GLU A 667 -23.27 -43.92 19.94
C GLU A 667 -22.73 -42.99 21.03
N PHE A 668 -23.28 -41.78 21.17
CA PHE A 668 -22.85 -40.80 22.18
C PHE A 668 -24.02 -40.30 23.03
N ARG A 669 -23.83 -40.31 24.34
CA ARG A 669 -24.75 -39.70 25.31
C ARG A 669 -24.22 -38.31 25.69
N LEU A 670 -24.95 -37.27 25.32
CA LEU A 670 -24.68 -35.88 25.65
C LEU A 670 -25.47 -35.49 26.90
N LYS A 671 -24.81 -35.28 28.03
CA LYS A 671 -25.47 -34.86 29.27
C LYS A 671 -25.80 -33.37 29.24
N VAL A 672 -26.92 -33.01 29.85
CA VAL A 672 -27.20 -31.60 30.15
C VAL A 672 -26.22 -31.14 31.23
N PRO A 673 -25.47 -30.04 31.02
CA PRO A 673 -24.55 -29.50 32.01
C PRO A 673 -25.29 -29.13 33.32
N PRO A 674 -24.65 -29.28 34.50
CA PRO A 674 -25.26 -28.97 35.79
C PRO A 674 -25.84 -27.55 35.89
N GLU A 675 -25.23 -26.59 35.18
CA GLU A 675 -25.70 -25.20 35.13
C GLU A 675 -27.05 -25.01 34.40
N PHE A 676 -27.56 -26.03 33.70
CA PHE A 676 -28.81 -25.98 32.89
C PHE A 676 -29.82 -27.09 33.23
N GLU A 677 -29.64 -27.84 34.33
CA GLU A 677 -30.50 -28.99 34.69
C GLU A 677 -31.99 -28.66 34.97
N PHE A 678 -32.35 -27.37 35.04
CA PHE A 678 -33.69 -26.90 35.36
C PHE A 678 -34.66 -26.87 34.17
N GLU A 679 -34.19 -27.02 32.93
CA GLU A 679 -35.00 -26.53 31.81
C GLU A 679 -36.06 -27.48 31.24
N ASN A 680 -35.99 -28.82 31.35
CA ASN A 680 -37.06 -29.68 30.76
C ASN A 680 -37.12 -31.13 31.30
N GLY A 681 -36.49 -31.46 32.43
CA GLY A 681 -36.47 -32.84 32.97
C GLY A 681 -35.66 -33.87 32.15
N ILE A 682 -35.25 -33.52 30.93
CA ILE A 682 -34.33 -34.29 30.08
C ILE A 682 -32.92 -34.17 30.67
N LYS A 683 -32.33 -35.30 31.06
CA LYS A 683 -30.98 -35.34 31.67
C LYS A 683 -29.85 -35.59 30.67
N SER A 684 -30.18 -36.17 29.52
CA SER A 684 -29.23 -36.41 28.43
C SER A 684 -29.94 -36.72 27.12
N VAL A 685 -29.27 -36.44 26.01
CA VAL A 685 -29.69 -36.85 24.66
C VAL A 685 -28.69 -37.87 24.14
N THR A 686 -29.17 -38.99 23.58
CA THR A 686 -28.31 -39.93 22.84
C THR A 686 -28.35 -39.57 21.36
N GLY A 687 -27.21 -39.56 20.69
CA GLY A 687 -27.13 -39.46 19.24
C GLY A 687 -25.70 -39.24 18.75
N GLN A 688 -25.56 -38.73 17.54
CA GLN A 688 -24.27 -38.51 16.87
C GLN A 688 -23.58 -37.21 17.25
N VAL A 689 -22.25 -37.14 17.11
CA VAL A 689 -21.45 -35.91 17.32
C VAL A 689 -21.30 -35.13 16.02
N LEU A 690 -21.15 -35.84 14.90
CA LEU A 690 -21.08 -35.28 13.55
C LEU A 690 -22.32 -35.66 12.72
N LYS A 691 -22.74 -34.78 11.82
CA LYS A 691 -23.82 -35.06 10.86
C LYS A 691 -23.55 -34.38 9.53
N PRO A 692 -23.76 -35.05 8.39
CA PRO A 692 -23.74 -34.41 7.06
C PRO A 692 -24.82 -33.34 6.91
N VAL A 693 -24.50 -32.24 6.22
CA VAL A 693 -25.41 -31.16 5.86
C VAL A 693 -25.83 -31.36 4.40
N GLY A 694 -26.99 -31.99 4.18
CA GLY A 694 -27.55 -32.24 2.84
C GLY A 694 -27.50 -33.70 2.38
N ALA A 695 -27.91 -33.96 1.13
CA ALA A 695 -27.99 -35.30 0.54
C ALA A 695 -26.65 -35.81 -0.06
N GLY A 696 -25.54 -35.09 0.17
CA GLY A 696 -24.22 -35.44 -0.32
C GLY A 696 -23.63 -36.66 0.40
N THR A 697 -22.92 -37.51 -0.34
CA THR A 697 -22.40 -38.80 0.14
C THR A 697 -20.96 -38.75 0.69
N GLU A 698 -20.26 -37.62 0.60
CA GLU A 698 -18.88 -37.48 1.11
C GLU A 698 -18.87 -37.09 2.60
N LEU A 699 -18.55 -38.05 3.48
CA LEU A 699 -18.53 -37.90 4.95
C LEU A 699 -17.52 -36.87 5.51
N THR A 700 -16.76 -36.16 4.69
CA THR A 700 -15.67 -35.26 5.11
C THR A 700 -15.84 -33.81 4.68
N LYS A 701 -16.94 -33.46 4.00
CA LYS A 701 -17.26 -32.09 3.58
C LYS A 701 -18.69 -31.76 3.95
N GLU A 702 -18.92 -30.49 4.29
CA GLU A 702 -20.25 -29.99 4.65
C GLU A 702 -20.84 -30.76 5.84
N MET A 703 -20.04 -30.96 6.88
CA MET A 703 -20.51 -31.56 8.12
C MET A 703 -20.94 -30.46 9.10
N LYS A 704 -21.84 -30.80 10.02
CA LYS A 704 -22.10 -30.04 11.24
C LYS A 704 -21.78 -30.89 12.46
N CYS A 705 -21.36 -30.25 13.55
CA CYS A 705 -21.04 -30.91 14.80
C CYS A 705 -21.84 -30.35 15.97
N ARG A 706 -21.95 -31.16 17.02
CA ARG A 706 -22.27 -30.69 18.37
C ARG A 706 -21.19 -31.17 19.30
N TYR A 707 -20.50 -30.24 19.95
CA TYR A 707 -19.29 -30.58 20.69
C TYR A 707 -19.19 -29.82 22.01
N ARG A 708 -18.91 -30.56 23.08
CA ARG A 708 -18.44 -30.04 24.37
C ARG A 708 -17.86 -31.23 25.16
N ALA A 709 -16.52 -31.28 25.26
CA ALA A 709 -15.80 -32.48 25.69
C ALA A 709 -16.26 -33.05 27.05
N ASP A 710 -16.58 -32.20 28.02
CA ASP A 710 -16.94 -32.61 29.40
C ASP A 710 -18.32 -33.27 29.51
N ILE A 711 -19.17 -33.19 28.49
CA ILE A 711 -20.55 -33.72 28.52
C ILE A 711 -20.82 -34.84 27.51
N ILE A 712 -19.86 -35.15 26.63
CA ILE A 712 -19.99 -36.22 25.64
C ILE A 712 -19.47 -37.52 26.26
N HIS A 713 -20.33 -38.53 26.34
CA HIS A 713 -19.96 -39.85 26.80
C HIS A 713 -20.15 -40.89 25.68
N PRO A 714 -19.08 -41.48 25.15
CA PRO A 714 -19.17 -42.55 24.16
C PRO A 714 -19.78 -43.81 24.78
N LEU A 715 -20.58 -44.55 23.99
CA LEU A 715 -21.28 -45.78 24.42
C LEU A 715 -20.60 -47.07 23.94
N THR A 716 -19.63 -46.96 23.03
CA THR A 716 -18.88 -48.10 22.46
C THR A 716 -17.37 -47.79 22.47
N GLU A 717 -16.53 -48.82 22.38
CA GLU A 717 -15.07 -48.63 22.27
C GLU A 717 -14.67 -47.86 21.00
N LYS A 718 -15.39 -48.08 19.89
CA LYS A 718 -15.18 -47.34 18.64
C LYS A 718 -15.52 -45.86 18.80
N ALA A 719 -16.63 -45.55 19.45
CA ALA A 719 -17.01 -44.18 19.77
C ALA A 719 -16.00 -43.50 20.71
N THR A 720 -15.43 -44.24 21.67
CA THR A 720 -14.36 -43.75 22.56
C THR A 720 -13.12 -43.36 21.77
N SER A 721 -12.61 -44.27 20.93
CA SER A 721 -11.43 -44.02 20.10
C SER A 721 -11.64 -42.81 19.19
N ALA A 722 -12.80 -42.71 18.53
CA ALA A 722 -13.09 -41.62 17.60
C ALA A 722 -13.24 -40.26 18.29
N LEU A 723 -13.80 -40.23 19.50
CA LEU A 723 -13.89 -39.01 20.31
C LEU A 723 -12.51 -38.55 20.79
N GLU A 724 -11.63 -39.48 21.16
CA GLU A 724 -10.24 -39.15 21.51
C GLU A 724 -9.48 -38.54 20.33
N ASP A 725 -9.68 -39.06 19.12
CA ASP A 725 -9.08 -38.50 17.90
C ASP A 725 -9.58 -37.07 17.64
N LEU A 726 -10.90 -36.82 17.77
CA LEU A 726 -11.46 -35.47 17.64
C LEU A 726 -10.90 -34.52 18.70
N ASN A 727 -10.80 -34.97 19.96
CA ASN A 727 -10.22 -34.18 21.04
C ASN A 727 -8.75 -33.82 20.76
N LYS A 728 -7.96 -34.77 20.25
CA LYS A 728 -6.56 -34.54 19.86
C LYS A 728 -6.47 -33.54 18.71
N ALA A 729 -7.29 -33.69 17.66
CA ALA A 729 -7.33 -32.77 16.52
C ALA A 729 -7.68 -31.33 16.96
N LEU A 730 -8.68 -31.16 17.83
CA LEU A 730 -9.06 -29.87 18.39
C LEU A 730 -8.00 -29.27 19.33
N ALA A 731 -7.35 -30.11 20.14
CA ALA A 731 -6.23 -29.66 21.00
C ALA A 731 -5.03 -29.20 20.14
N GLN A 732 -4.73 -29.91 19.05
CA GLN A 732 -3.70 -29.54 18.09
C GLN A 732 -4.03 -28.21 17.40
N ALA A 733 -5.28 -28.00 17.00
CA ALA A 733 -5.75 -26.74 16.43
C ALA A 733 -5.56 -25.55 17.40
N ARG A 734 -5.66 -25.78 18.72
CA ARG A 734 -5.49 -24.75 19.75
C ARG A 734 -4.05 -24.45 20.11
N SER A 735 -3.20 -25.48 20.15
CA SER A 735 -1.86 -25.41 20.76
C SER A 735 -0.75 -25.06 19.77
N ASN A 736 -0.90 -25.50 18.52
CA ASN A 736 -0.01 -25.11 17.43
C ASN A 736 -0.60 -23.86 16.80
N ASN A 737 0.19 -22.80 16.59
CA ASN A 737 -0.13 -21.62 15.75
C ASN A 737 -0.39 -22.08 14.29
N SER A 738 -1.42 -22.88 14.10
CA SER A 738 -1.79 -23.57 12.88
C SER A 738 -2.71 -22.65 12.10
N ASP A 739 -2.49 -22.57 10.79
CA ASP A 739 -3.24 -21.72 9.84
C ASP A 739 -4.77 -22.03 9.79
N ILE A 740 -5.29 -22.92 10.66
CA ILE A 740 -6.70 -23.33 10.73
C ILE A 740 -7.48 -22.68 11.89
N CYS A 741 -6.81 -22.19 12.93
CA CYS A 741 -7.42 -21.59 14.12
C CYS A 741 -7.29 -20.07 14.08
N LEU A 742 -8.41 -19.36 14.23
CA LEU A 742 -8.44 -17.89 14.23
C LEU A 742 -8.61 -17.38 15.66
N ASN A 743 -7.59 -16.71 16.18
CA ASN A 743 -7.64 -16.03 17.47
C ASN A 743 -8.12 -14.59 17.28
N LEU A 744 -9.39 -14.34 17.58
CA LEU A 744 -10.03 -13.04 17.42
C LEU A 744 -9.64 -12.13 18.58
N SER A 745 -8.63 -11.30 18.33
CA SER A 745 -8.13 -10.33 19.29
C SER A 745 -9.10 -9.14 19.45
N PRO A 746 -8.99 -8.35 20.53
CA PRO A 746 -9.76 -7.12 20.70
C PRO A 746 -9.64 -6.14 19.52
N GLU A 747 -8.53 -6.16 18.79
CA GLU A 747 -8.33 -5.35 17.58
C GLU A 747 -9.11 -5.88 16.37
N MET A 748 -9.32 -7.21 16.29
CA MET A 748 -10.10 -7.84 15.21
C MET A 748 -11.61 -7.72 15.42
N ILE A 749 -12.04 -7.66 16.68
CA ILE A 749 -13.43 -7.53 17.11
C ILE A 749 -13.55 -6.47 18.22
N PRO A 750 -13.32 -5.17 17.91
CA PRO A 750 -13.38 -4.09 18.89
C PRO A 750 -14.80 -3.82 19.39
N ASN A 751 -14.93 -2.91 20.37
CA ASN A 751 -16.23 -2.40 20.82
C ASN A 751 -17.11 -1.99 19.63
N GLY A 752 -18.39 -2.38 19.66
CA GLY A 752 -19.32 -2.17 18.55
C GLY A 752 -19.21 -3.21 17.44
N THR A 753 -18.50 -4.33 17.62
CA THR A 753 -18.50 -5.43 16.65
C THR A 753 -19.60 -6.44 16.96
N VAL A 754 -20.36 -6.85 15.95
CA VAL A 754 -21.31 -7.96 16.01
C VAL A 754 -20.77 -9.14 15.20
N LEU A 755 -20.43 -10.23 15.87
CA LEU A 755 -19.96 -11.48 15.24
C LEU A 755 -21.12 -12.48 15.17
N LEU A 756 -21.46 -12.96 13.98
CA LEU A 756 -22.45 -14.01 13.74
C LEU A 756 -21.75 -15.29 13.27
N MET A 757 -22.25 -16.45 13.70
CA MET A 757 -21.60 -17.72 13.39
C MET A 757 -22.60 -18.88 13.31
N ASP A 758 -22.37 -19.79 12.36
CA ASP A 758 -23.02 -21.09 12.24
C ASP A 758 -22.42 -22.02 13.29
N ASN A 759 -23.23 -22.31 14.30
CA ASN A 759 -22.89 -23.05 15.49
C ASN A 759 -22.54 -24.52 15.20
N GLY A 760 -22.99 -25.07 14.08
CA GLY A 760 -22.69 -26.44 13.68
C GLY A 760 -21.40 -26.55 12.87
N ARG A 761 -21.08 -25.54 12.07
CA ARG A 761 -19.90 -25.52 11.17
C ARG A 761 -18.63 -24.97 11.81
N TRP A 762 -18.76 -24.24 12.92
CA TRP A 762 -17.64 -23.62 13.62
C TRP A 762 -17.65 -23.97 15.11
N LEU A 763 -16.48 -24.34 15.63
CA LEU A 763 -16.26 -24.45 17.07
C LEU A 763 -15.60 -23.18 17.59
N HIS A 764 -15.89 -22.83 18.83
CA HIS A 764 -15.29 -21.67 19.48
C HIS A 764 -14.79 -21.99 20.89
N ALA A 765 -13.76 -21.25 21.30
CA ALA A 765 -13.14 -21.34 22.60
C ALA A 765 -12.79 -19.93 23.10
N ARG A 766 -12.55 -19.80 24.40
CA ARG A 766 -12.10 -18.56 25.01
C ARG A 766 -11.00 -18.84 26.01
N ASN A 767 -9.87 -18.16 25.90
CA ASN A 767 -8.86 -18.23 26.96
C ASN A 767 -9.35 -17.56 28.25
N SER A 768 -8.60 -17.70 29.34
CA SER A 768 -8.94 -17.08 30.62
C SER A 768 -9.12 -15.56 30.48
N VAL A 769 -10.20 -15.03 31.03
CA VAL A 769 -10.47 -13.58 31.04
C VAL A 769 -9.60 -12.92 32.09
N LYS A 770 -9.03 -11.77 31.73
CA LYS A 770 -8.22 -10.95 32.63
C LYS A 770 -8.88 -9.61 32.91
N ASP A 771 -9.69 -9.08 31.99
CA ASP A 771 -10.46 -7.85 32.20
C ASP A 771 -11.82 -8.15 32.87
N PRO A 772 -12.07 -7.75 34.12
CA PRO A 772 -13.35 -7.95 34.79
C PRO A 772 -14.51 -7.17 34.14
N GLU A 773 -14.20 -6.13 33.37
CA GLU A 773 -15.21 -5.34 32.65
C GLU A 773 -15.49 -5.84 31.24
N ARG A 774 -14.83 -6.91 30.78
CA ARG A 774 -15.10 -7.51 29.47
C ARG A 774 -16.57 -7.90 29.38
N HIS A 775 -17.26 -7.39 28.35
CA HIS A 775 -18.70 -7.56 28.21
C HIS A 775 -19.06 -7.87 26.76
N LEU A 776 -19.54 -9.09 26.51
CA LEU A 776 -20.23 -9.43 25.27
C LEU A 776 -21.70 -9.68 25.56
N ARG A 777 -22.58 -9.44 24.59
CA ARG A 777 -23.98 -9.85 24.66
C ARG A 777 -24.27 -10.89 23.59
N ARG A 778 -24.77 -12.05 24.00
CA ARG A 778 -25.05 -13.19 23.13
C ARG A 778 -26.53 -13.31 22.78
N ILE A 779 -26.83 -13.69 21.54
CA ILE A 779 -28.14 -14.16 21.08
C ILE A 779 -27.97 -15.50 20.34
N ARG A 780 -28.98 -16.36 20.38
CA ARG A 780 -29.04 -17.63 19.65
C ARG A 780 -30.37 -17.67 18.90
N TRP A 781 -30.40 -18.25 17.70
CA TRP A 781 -31.64 -18.36 16.93
C TRP A 781 -31.60 -19.56 15.98
N ASP A 782 -32.74 -19.84 15.35
CA ASP A 782 -32.88 -20.90 14.35
C ASP A 782 -32.55 -22.30 14.93
N ALA A 783 -33.19 -22.66 16.05
CA ALA A 783 -33.14 -24.03 16.58
C ALA A 783 -33.69 -25.01 15.55
N ARG A 784 -32.94 -26.09 15.31
CA ARG A 784 -33.31 -27.16 14.39
C ARG A 784 -32.87 -28.48 14.97
N GLU A 785 -33.64 -29.53 14.71
CA GLU A 785 -33.23 -30.90 15.01
C GLU A 785 -31.81 -31.16 14.50
N PHE A 786 -30.97 -31.71 15.37
CA PHE A 786 -29.58 -31.97 15.04
C PHE A 786 -29.48 -33.00 13.91
#